data_AF-A0AAN9UB15-F1
#
_entry.id   AF-A0AAN9UB15-F1
#
_cell.length_a   1.000
_cell.length_b   1.000
_cell.length_c   1.000
_cell.angle_alpha   90.00
_cell.angle_beta   90.00
_cell.angle_gamma   90.00
#
_symmetry.space_group_name_H-M   'P 1'
#
loop_
_entity.id
_entity.type
_entity.pdbx_description
1 polymer ?
#
loop_
_entity_poly.entity_id
_entity_poly.type
_entity_poly.pdbx_seq_one_letter_code
_entity_poly.pdbx_strand_id
1 'polypeptide(L)'
;MSAPAGEQHPLQLEVAPPSPEKAHARKLHGRFLHVTDFHPDEFYKAHTSTGADHDCHRGKGAAGVYGAETSDCDSPISLLNATFDWIKDSGLRDDIDFVIWTGDNARHDSDEDIPRSSSQVLGTNRLLADLMAETFSDAKGLSVPVIPTFGNNDILPHNVLMPGPNRWLSHYADIWRKFIPEEQHHGFEYGGWFYVEVIPNKLAVFSLNTLYFFDRNAAVDDCVQPSQPGFKHFEWLRVQLQLMRERGVKAILMGHVPPARTESKVLWEESCWQKYNLWLQQYRDVIISSLYGHMNIDHFLLIDTNEIDIEAAGVVAEDEIAPRGTLDDELSVQSAAEYLEELRDDWSKLPKPELYSHSESASGKPNKKKKGKKGKGKQKLGGPWAERYHLALVSPSIVPNYFPTLRVFDYNITGLENAVVWADYTSEVPMIDGSDDGMEGPVMPESELRDLSVDELPDVGDEDTDTVEESKHKKHKGKKDKKKKKGKGKKPKHDKDPNLVVPLPPAKSSPPGPAYSPQPLTILGFQQYFANLTYINNDITEKTKDVDTERWRDGKYGDKKPKSKPKPRDFRFEIEYSTYDDKIYDLPDLTVKSFVDLAYRMGQTAKATSAELTLPGGDISKDLDDIEEEDQDEDLIQYESNTDDEEEFDEDAENDESDDVEAEKKKKKGKKDKKKKKKKKAKKLNKTWLHFLKHAFVSTVDDDDLRGEFS
;
A
#
# COMPACT_ATOMS: atom_id res chain seq x y z
N MET A 1 55.24 -11.72 -52.70
CA MET A 1 55.29 -10.96 -51.43
C MET A 1 53.95 -10.27 -51.26
N SER A 2 53.09 -10.85 -50.44
CA SER A 2 51.93 -10.25 -49.74
C SER A 2 51.49 -11.31 -48.73
N ALA A 3 51.68 -11.03 -47.44
CA ALA A 3 51.25 -11.90 -46.35
C ALA A 3 49.90 -11.39 -45.78
N PRO A 4 49.01 -12.27 -45.31
CA PRO A 4 47.67 -11.91 -44.83
C PRO A 4 47.68 -11.48 -43.35
N ALA A 5 46.61 -10.78 -42.96
CA ALA A 5 46.35 -10.25 -41.63
C ALA A 5 46.12 -11.37 -40.59
N GLY A 6 46.66 -11.19 -39.38
CA GLY A 6 46.49 -12.10 -38.24
C GLY A 6 45.25 -11.78 -37.41
N GLU A 7 44.58 -12.84 -36.95
CA GLU A 7 43.43 -12.85 -36.04
C GLU A 7 43.79 -12.29 -34.66
N GLN A 8 42.89 -11.52 -34.04
CA GLN A 8 42.96 -11.11 -32.64
C GLN A 8 42.13 -12.05 -31.77
N HIS A 9 42.77 -12.70 -30.80
CA HIS A 9 42.10 -13.45 -29.72
C HIS A 9 41.69 -12.49 -28.57
N PRO A 10 40.54 -12.71 -27.89
CA PRO A 10 40.17 -11.94 -26.70
C PRO A 10 41.02 -12.34 -25.48
N LEU A 11 41.47 -11.35 -24.72
CA LEU A 11 42.14 -11.50 -23.43
C LEU A 11 41.17 -12.05 -22.37
N GLN A 12 41.42 -13.25 -21.87
CA GLN A 12 40.85 -13.75 -20.62
C GLN A 12 41.63 -13.14 -19.44
N LEU A 13 40.95 -12.37 -18.58
CA LEU A 13 41.48 -12.00 -17.27
C LEU A 13 41.33 -13.20 -16.32
N GLU A 14 42.44 -13.79 -15.91
CA GLU A 14 42.46 -14.75 -14.79
C GLU A 14 42.34 -14.00 -13.46
N VAL A 15 41.31 -14.33 -12.68
CA VAL A 15 41.08 -13.80 -11.33
C VAL A 15 41.95 -14.58 -10.34
N ALA A 16 42.85 -13.89 -9.65
CA ALA A 16 43.66 -14.47 -8.57
C ALA A 16 42.79 -14.78 -7.32
N PRO A 17 43.11 -15.83 -6.54
CA PRO A 17 42.32 -16.21 -5.38
C PRO A 17 42.46 -15.18 -4.24
N PRO A 18 41.40 -14.93 -3.46
CA PRO A 18 41.42 -13.90 -2.42
C PRO A 18 42.29 -14.31 -1.22
N SER A 19 43.12 -13.38 -0.77
CA SER A 19 43.89 -13.44 0.48
C SER A 19 42.95 -13.43 1.71
N PRO A 20 43.27 -14.17 2.78
CA PRO A 20 42.39 -14.33 3.93
C PRO A 20 42.66 -13.23 4.97
N GLU A 21 42.13 -12.02 4.73
CA GLU A 21 42.00 -10.96 5.75
C GLU A 21 41.12 -9.83 5.18
N LYS A 22 39.82 -10.07 5.01
CA LYS A 22 38.82 -9.01 4.85
C LYS A 22 37.95 -9.01 6.11
N ALA A 23 38.00 -7.90 6.85
CA ALA A 23 37.05 -7.58 7.91
C ALA A 23 35.62 -7.82 7.39
N HIS A 24 34.80 -8.47 8.21
CA HIS A 24 33.44 -8.97 7.92
C HIS A 24 32.70 -8.18 6.82
N ALA A 25 32.69 -8.70 5.59
CA ALA A 25 31.75 -8.25 4.57
C ALA A 25 30.33 -8.50 5.08
N ARG A 26 29.45 -7.49 5.01
CA ARG A 26 28.03 -7.64 5.36
C ARG A 26 27.45 -8.78 4.54
N LYS A 27 26.65 -9.64 5.17
CA LYS A 27 25.98 -10.75 4.49
C LYS A 27 24.53 -10.38 4.23
N LEU A 28 23.93 -11.02 3.24
CA LEU A 28 22.50 -10.90 3.00
C LEU A 28 21.72 -11.58 4.14
N HIS A 29 20.78 -10.87 4.74
CA HIS A 29 19.95 -11.37 5.84
C HIS A 29 18.61 -11.93 5.35
N GLY A 30 18.18 -11.55 4.15
CA GLY A 30 16.85 -11.89 3.64
C GLY A 30 15.76 -11.03 4.27
N ARG A 31 16.08 -9.80 4.68
CA ARG A 31 15.14 -8.90 5.37
C ARG A 31 15.16 -7.50 4.78
N PHE A 32 14.02 -6.81 4.74
CA PHE A 32 13.98 -5.38 4.38
C PHE A 32 12.93 -4.62 5.18
N LEU A 33 13.20 -3.33 5.41
CA LEU A 33 12.31 -2.43 6.14
C LEU A 33 11.41 -1.66 5.15
N HIS A 34 10.13 -1.54 5.46
CA HIS A 34 9.20 -0.62 4.79
C HIS A 34 8.64 0.37 5.80
N VAL A 35 8.84 1.66 5.53
CA VAL A 35 8.31 2.80 6.28
C VAL A 35 7.67 3.82 5.34
N THR A 36 6.65 4.53 5.81
CA THR A 36 5.85 5.44 4.97
C THR A 36 5.17 6.52 5.82
N ASP A 37 4.81 7.64 5.17
CA ASP A 37 3.88 8.67 5.67
C ASP A 37 4.30 9.16 7.07
N PHE A 38 5.43 9.87 7.12
CA PHE A 38 5.96 10.42 8.38
C PHE A 38 5.24 11.69 8.80
N HIS A 39 4.87 12.55 7.84
CA HIS A 39 4.23 13.85 8.08
C HIS A 39 4.80 14.62 9.29
N PRO A 40 6.08 15.01 9.29
CA PRO A 40 6.61 15.87 10.34
C PRO A 40 5.91 17.21 10.37
N ASP A 41 5.43 17.57 11.55
CA ASP A 41 4.90 18.88 11.88
C ASP A 41 5.83 19.61 12.86
N GLU A 42 6.42 20.71 12.37
CA GLU A 42 7.33 21.57 13.13
C GLU A 42 6.59 22.44 14.16
N PHE A 43 5.26 22.55 14.07
CA PHE A 43 4.43 23.38 14.93
C PHE A 43 3.72 22.61 16.04
N TYR A 44 3.74 21.28 15.97
CA TYR A 44 3.19 20.39 16.98
C TYR A 44 3.71 20.75 18.37
N LYS A 45 2.81 20.82 19.34
CA LYS A 45 3.17 21.05 20.74
C LYS A 45 2.47 20.05 21.64
N ALA A 46 3.24 19.37 22.48
CA ALA A 46 2.64 18.52 23.51
C ALA A 46 1.67 19.33 24.41
N HIS A 47 0.58 18.67 24.82
CA HIS A 47 -0.51 19.16 25.65
C HIS A 47 -1.36 20.30 25.05
N THR A 48 -1.32 20.48 23.73
CA THR A 48 -2.28 21.32 22.98
C THR A 48 -3.54 20.55 22.65
N SER A 49 -4.55 21.27 22.14
CA SER A 49 -5.81 20.65 21.72
C SER A 49 -5.62 19.95 20.38
N THR A 50 -6.15 18.74 20.32
CA THR A 50 -6.28 17.93 19.10
C THR A 50 -7.51 18.30 18.29
N GLY A 51 -8.22 19.39 18.65
CA GLY A 51 -9.43 19.84 17.98
C GLY A 51 -9.18 20.52 16.64
N ALA A 52 -10.18 20.52 15.77
CA ALA A 52 -10.09 21.01 14.38
C ALA A 52 -9.61 22.46 14.27
N ASP A 53 -9.95 23.32 15.23
CA ASP A 53 -9.53 24.73 15.21
C ASP A 53 -8.08 24.94 15.69
N HIS A 54 -7.40 23.87 16.09
CA HIS A 54 -6.17 23.95 16.87
C HIS A 54 -5.01 23.11 16.33
N ASP A 55 -5.27 22.11 15.48
CA ASP A 55 -4.29 21.31 14.72
C ASP A 55 -3.09 20.84 15.57
N CYS A 56 -3.27 20.69 16.88
CA CYS A 56 -2.20 20.30 17.80
C CYS A 56 -1.07 21.36 17.92
N HIS A 57 -1.28 22.55 17.36
CA HIS A 57 -0.38 23.70 17.43
C HIS A 57 -0.68 24.64 18.61
N ARG A 58 -1.93 24.64 19.10
CA ARG A 58 -2.45 25.64 20.05
C ARG A 58 -3.55 25.13 20.99
N GLY A 59 -3.95 25.99 21.94
CA GLY A 59 -4.90 25.61 22.98
C GLY A 59 -4.29 24.66 24.02
N LYS A 60 -5.14 24.01 24.81
CA LYS A 60 -4.73 22.99 25.79
C LYS A 60 -5.61 21.75 25.61
N GLY A 61 -4.98 20.58 25.50
CA GLY A 61 -5.69 19.31 25.32
C GLY A 61 -4.75 18.11 25.43
N ALA A 62 -5.10 17.03 24.73
CA ALA A 62 -4.54 15.71 24.92
C ALA A 62 -3.36 15.35 24.02
N ALA A 63 -2.83 16.30 23.22
CA ALA A 63 -1.68 16.05 22.37
C ALA A 63 -0.50 15.48 23.19
N GLY A 64 -0.02 14.28 22.86
CA GLY A 64 1.05 13.60 23.59
C GLY A 64 2.43 14.13 23.25
N VAL A 65 3.48 13.59 23.89
CA VAL A 65 4.87 13.95 23.56
C VAL A 65 5.29 13.39 22.20
N TYR A 66 4.84 12.18 21.87
CA TYR A 66 5.20 11.46 20.64
C TYR A 66 4.06 11.42 19.61
N GLY A 67 3.08 12.32 19.73
CA GLY A 67 1.91 12.34 18.87
C GLY A 67 0.63 12.06 19.64
N ALA A 68 -0.49 12.14 18.93
CA ALA A 68 -1.82 11.87 19.45
C ALA A 68 -2.50 10.84 18.56
N GLU A 69 -2.50 9.58 18.98
CA GLU A 69 -3.13 8.50 18.24
C GLU A 69 -4.62 8.78 18.00
N THR A 70 -5.17 8.27 16.89
CA THR A 70 -6.60 8.40 16.52
C THR A 70 -7.10 9.81 16.27
N SER A 71 -6.18 10.79 16.18
CA SER A 71 -6.48 12.18 15.81
C SER A 71 -5.92 12.51 14.42
N ASP A 72 -6.25 13.67 13.89
CA ASP A 72 -5.67 14.16 12.63
C ASP A 72 -4.42 15.04 12.87
N CYS A 73 -3.81 14.96 14.06
CA CYS A 73 -2.49 15.54 14.26
C CYS A 73 -1.43 14.83 13.41
N ASP A 74 -0.57 15.63 12.80
CA ASP A 74 0.67 15.14 12.20
C ASP A 74 1.76 14.83 13.24
N SER A 75 2.87 14.24 12.79
CA SER A 75 3.92 13.72 13.67
C SER A 75 4.78 14.84 14.27
N PRO A 76 4.96 14.88 15.60
CA PRO A 76 6.00 15.74 16.16
C PRO A 76 7.40 15.22 15.81
N ILE A 77 8.38 16.13 15.76
CA ILE A 77 9.79 15.79 15.53
C ILE A 77 10.33 14.80 16.58
N SER A 78 9.78 14.80 17.80
CA SER A 78 10.11 13.82 18.84
C SER A 78 9.79 12.38 18.43
N LEU A 79 8.67 12.15 17.71
CA LEU A 79 8.32 10.82 17.19
C LEU A 79 9.32 10.37 16.15
N LEU A 80 9.67 11.24 15.19
CA LEU A 80 10.67 10.95 14.15
C LEU A 80 11.99 10.52 14.79
N ASN A 81 12.55 11.35 15.69
CA ASN A 81 13.82 11.06 16.34
C ASN A 81 13.75 9.72 17.09
N ALA A 82 12.68 9.48 17.86
CA ALA A 82 12.51 8.24 18.60
C ALA A 82 12.36 7.01 17.68
N THR A 83 11.75 7.16 16.51
CA THR A 83 11.67 6.10 15.49
C THR A 83 13.05 5.72 14.96
N PHE A 84 13.86 6.71 14.54
CA PHE A 84 15.20 6.42 14.00
C PHE A 84 16.18 5.94 15.07
N ASP A 85 16.07 6.46 16.30
CA ASP A 85 16.86 5.97 17.44
C ASP A 85 16.50 4.51 17.75
N TRP A 86 15.21 4.15 17.78
CA TRP A 86 14.80 2.77 17.98
C TRP A 86 15.29 1.83 16.87
N ILE A 87 15.28 2.26 15.60
CA ILE A 87 15.82 1.46 14.47
C ILE A 87 17.31 1.15 14.67
N LYS A 88 18.09 2.11 15.19
CA LYS A 88 19.51 1.90 15.51
C LYS A 88 19.68 1.00 16.73
N ASP A 89 19.02 1.35 17.84
CA ASP A 89 19.23 0.73 19.15
C ASP A 89 18.69 -0.69 19.24
N SER A 90 17.65 -1.02 18.48
CA SER A 90 17.11 -2.39 18.38
C SER A 90 18.02 -3.34 17.61
N GLY A 91 19.02 -2.84 16.88
CA GLY A 91 19.85 -3.62 15.97
C GLY A 91 19.18 -3.92 14.63
N LEU A 92 17.95 -3.43 14.39
CA LEU A 92 17.23 -3.68 13.14
C LEU A 92 18.00 -3.21 11.90
N ARG A 93 18.68 -2.05 12.00
CA ARG A 93 19.55 -1.51 10.95
C ARG A 93 20.59 -2.52 10.44
N ASP A 94 21.16 -3.33 11.33
CA ASP A 94 22.21 -4.29 10.99
C ASP A 94 21.66 -5.62 10.47
N ASP A 95 20.35 -5.82 10.61
CA ASP A 95 19.65 -7.08 10.34
C ASP A 95 18.85 -7.08 9.02
N ILE A 96 18.82 -5.95 8.32
CA ILE A 96 18.11 -5.74 7.05
C ILE A 96 19.07 -5.53 5.87
N ASP A 97 18.59 -5.72 4.64
CA ASP A 97 19.39 -5.61 3.42
C ASP A 97 19.15 -4.30 2.67
N PHE A 98 17.95 -3.72 2.78
CA PHE A 98 17.56 -2.45 2.16
C PHE A 98 16.33 -1.84 2.85
N VAL A 99 16.03 -0.57 2.55
CA VAL A 99 14.87 0.17 3.08
C VAL A 99 14.03 0.70 1.94
N ILE A 100 12.72 0.48 2.01
CA ILE A 100 11.70 1.06 1.14
C ILE A 100 11.02 2.19 1.91
N TRP A 101 11.08 3.41 1.37
CA TRP A 101 10.52 4.61 1.96
C TRP A 101 9.50 5.25 1.01
N THR A 102 8.22 5.06 1.26
CA THR A 102 7.13 5.39 0.31
C THR A 102 6.57 6.81 0.42
N GLY A 103 7.34 7.79 0.92
CA GLY A 103 7.01 9.23 0.82
C GLY A 103 6.09 9.78 1.91
N ASP A 104 5.58 11.00 1.65
CA ASP A 104 4.77 11.86 2.53
C ASP A 104 5.54 12.34 3.78
N ASN A 105 6.45 13.27 3.50
CA ASN A 105 7.44 13.81 4.41
C ASN A 105 7.15 15.27 4.80
N ALA A 106 5.93 15.75 4.56
CA ALA A 106 5.46 17.05 4.98
C ALA A 106 4.09 16.93 5.66
N ARG A 107 3.88 17.67 6.75
CA ARG A 107 2.56 17.79 7.40
C ARG A 107 1.46 18.15 6.39
N HIS A 108 0.24 17.75 6.67
CA HIS A 108 -0.96 18.22 6.02
C HIS A 108 -1.11 19.74 6.16
N ASP A 109 -1.82 20.34 5.22
CA ASP A 109 -2.07 21.79 5.21
C ASP A 109 -3.40 22.12 5.91
N SER A 110 -3.56 21.60 7.13
CA SER A 110 -4.80 21.68 7.90
C SER A 110 -4.96 22.99 8.69
N ASP A 111 -3.86 23.60 9.15
CA ASP A 111 -3.88 24.87 9.87
C ASP A 111 -3.90 26.07 8.90
N GLU A 112 -5.08 26.67 8.73
CA GLU A 112 -5.28 27.87 7.88
C GLU A 112 -4.47 29.09 8.35
N ASP A 113 -4.10 29.19 9.64
CA ASP A 113 -3.29 30.29 10.16
C ASP A 113 -1.79 30.08 9.91
N ILE A 114 -1.38 28.84 9.62
CA ILE A 114 0.01 28.47 9.33
C ILE A 114 0.03 27.60 8.05
N PRO A 115 -0.23 28.21 6.88
CA PRO A 115 -0.27 27.47 5.63
C PRO A 115 1.12 26.92 5.27
N ARG A 116 1.13 25.74 4.64
CA ARG A 116 2.34 25.03 4.21
C ARG A 116 3.00 25.73 3.03
N SER A 117 4.26 26.08 3.22
CA SER A 117 5.11 26.71 2.22
C SER A 117 6.06 25.71 1.55
N SER A 118 6.54 26.03 0.35
CA SER A 118 7.52 25.20 -0.36
C SER A 118 8.84 25.04 0.42
N SER A 119 9.24 26.05 1.20
CA SER A 119 10.43 25.95 2.05
C SER A 119 10.26 24.92 3.17
N GLN A 120 9.06 24.80 3.75
CA GLN A 120 8.79 23.80 4.77
C GLN A 120 8.77 22.40 4.17
N VAL A 121 8.08 22.20 3.05
CA VAL A 121 8.05 20.89 2.36
C VAL A 121 9.46 20.40 2.02
N LEU A 122 10.29 21.27 1.43
CA LEU A 122 11.68 20.93 1.12
C LEU A 122 12.54 20.77 2.39
N GLY A 123 12.25 21.53 3.44
CA GLY A 123 12.95 21.47 4.73
C GLY A 123 12.73 20.15 5.45
N THR A 124 11.47 19.71 5.57
CA THR A 124 11.14 18.43 6.21
C THR A 124 11.57 17.23 5.38
N ASN A 125 11.53 17.33 4.05
CA ASN A 125 12.12 16.31 3.17
C ASN A 125 13.64 16.19 3.34
N ARG A 126 14.36 17.31 3.51
CA ARG A 126 15.79 17.28 3.88
C ARG A 126 16.02 16.66 5.24
N LEU A 127 15.23 17.04 6.25
CA LEU A 127 15.32 16.48 7.59
C LEU A 127 15.20 14.94 7.57
N LEU A 128 14.19 14.40 6.89
CA LEU A 128 13.99 12.96 6.80
C LEU A 128 15.06 12.27 5.95
N ALA A 129 15.50 12.89 4.85
CA ALA A 129 16.62 12.39 4.06
C ALA A 129 17.92 12.31 4.89
N ASP A 130 18.19 13.31 5.72
CA ASP A 130 19.36 13.34 6.61
C ASP A 130 19.24 12.27 7.70
N LEU A 131 18.07 12.14 8.36
CA LEU A 131 17.82 11.08 9.35
C LEU A 131 17.98 9.68 8.75
N MET A 132 17.48 9.45 7.53
CA MET A 132 17.67 8.20 6.79
C MET A 132 19.15 7.95 6.48
N ALA A 133 19.85 8.95 5.94
CA ALA A 133 21.27 8.83 5.62
C ALA A 133 22.09 8.55 6.88
N GLU A 134 21.88 9.28 7.97
CA GLU A 134 22.57 9.07 9.25
C GLU A 134 22.27 7.69 9.86
N THR A 135 21.03 7.21 9.71
CA THR A 135 20.63 5.91 10.25
C THR A 135 21.24 4.75 9.49
N PHE A 136 21.34 4.85 8.18
CA PHE A 136 21.72 3.73 7.32
C PHE A 136 23.14 3.85 6.73
N SER A 137 23.89 4.89 7.06
CA SER A 137 25.30 5.07 6.64
C SER A 137 26.31 4.65 7.69
N ASP A 138 27.45 4.12 7.25
CA ASP A 138 28.64 3.87 8.04
C ASP A 138 29.78 4.83 7.64
N ALA A 139 31.00 4.56 8.10
CA ALA A 139 32.17 5.41 7.82
C ALA A 139 32.55 5.50 6.33
N LYS A 140 32.02 4.63 5.46
CA LYS A 140 32.29 4.59 4.02
C LYS A 140 31.14 5.12 3.17
N GLY A 141 30.02 5.49 3.78
CA GLY A 141 28.81 5.94 3.10
C GLY A 141 27.63 5.02 3.41
N LEU A 142 26.67 4.96 2.49
CA LEU A 142 25.40 4.26 2.73
C LEU A 142 25.62 2.73 2.75
N SER A 143 25.49 2.10 3.93
CA SER A 143 25.73 0.66 4.09
C SER A 143 24.47 -0.19 3.93
N VAL A 144 23.29 0.43 4.04
CA VAL A 144 21.98 -0.14 3.66
C VAL A 144 21.34 0.81 2.65
N PRO A 145 21.08 0.40 1.40
CA PRO A 145 20.42 1.26 0.42
C PRO A 145 19.02 1.63 0.90
N VAL A 146 18.69 2.92 0.78
CA VAL A 146 17.36 3.48 1.04
C VAL A 146 16.79 3.94 -0.29
N ILE A 147 15.57 3.49 -0.61
CA ILE A 147 14.90 3.80 -1.86
C ILE A 147 13.71 4.69 -1.53
N PRO A 148 13.82 6.02 -1.74
CA PRO A 148 12.72 6.94 -1.56
C PRO A 148 11.76 6.95 -2.75
N THR A 149 10.51 7.31 -2.48
CA THR A 149 9.60 7.97 -3.43
C THR A 149 8.98 9.18 -2.73
N PHE A 150 8.40 10.10 -3.49
CA PHE A 150 7.65 11.22 -2.90
C PHE A 150 6.18 10.86 -2.87
N GLY A 151 5.51 11.33 -1.83
CA GLY A 151 4.07 11.27 -1.73
C GLY A 151 3.39 12.53 -2.25
N ASN A 152 2.09 12.62 -2.05
CA ASN A 152 1.30 13.73 -2.58
C ASN A 152 1.41 15.02 -1.75
N ASN A 153 1.80 14.90 -0.48
CA ASN A 153 2.10 16.03 0.40
C ASN A 153 3.51 16.61 0.20
N ASP A 154 4.37 15.89 -0.52
CA ASP A 154 5.75 16.31 -0.82
C ASP A 154 5.84 17.33 -1.96
N ILE A 155 4.71 17.73 -2.55
CA ILE A 155 4.67 18.69 -3.66
C ILE A 155 3.67 19.79 -3.35
N LEU A 156 4.02 21.04 -3.70
CA LEU A 156 3.07 22.15 -3.72
C LEU A 156 2.87 22.70 -5.14
N PRO A 157 1.61 23.01 -5.53
CA PRO A 157 0.37 22.80 -4.77
C PRO A 157 0.07 21.32 -4.49
N HIS A 158 -0.65 21.03 -3.41
CA HIS A 158 -0.97 19.66 -2.96
C HIS A 158 -1.49 18.79 -4.12
N ASN A 159 -0.98 17.57 -4.26
CA ASN A 159 -1.25 16.62 -5.36
C ASN A 159 -0.78 17.02 -6.77
N VAL A 160 -0.44 18.29 -7.01
CA VAL A 160 -0.24 18.82 -8.37
C VAL A 160 1.23 18.82 -8.74
N LEU A 161 1.71 17.69 -9.26
CA LEU A 161 3.03 17.58 -9.86
C LEU A 161 2.95 17.78 -11.38
N MET A 162 3.53 18.90 -11.85
CA MET A 162 3.68 19.16 -13.28
C MET A 162 4.62 18.15 -13.96
N PRO A 163 4.47 17.90 -15.28
CA PRO A 163 5.44 17.10 -16.03
C PRO A 163 6.88 17.61 -15.86
N GLY A 164 7.83 16.69 -15.69
CA GLY A 164 9.26 17.03 -15.63
C GLY A 164 9.84 17.43 -16.99
N PRO A 165 11.02 18.06 -17.02
CA PRO A 165 11.78 18.53 -15.86
C PRO A 165 11.13 19.75 -15.19
N ASN A 166 11.17 19.81 -13.87
CA ASN A 166 10.60 20.91 -13.08
C ASN A 166 11.43 21.18 -11.81
N ARG A 167 11.13 22.29 -11.11
CA ARG A 167 11.90 22.72 -9.94
C ARG A 167 11.82 21.74 -8.76
N TRP A 168 10.68 21.08 -8.57
CA TRP A 168 10.53 20.07 -7.52
C TRP A 168 11.49 18.91 -7.75
N LEU A 169 11.48 18.32 -8.95
CA LEU A 169 12.38 17.21 -9.29
C LEU A 169 13.86 17.62 -9.20
N SER A 170 14.20 18.86 -9.56
CA SER A 170 15.56 19.38 -9.38
C SER A 170 15.96 19.50 -7.89
N HIS A 171 15.06 19.97 -7.02
CA HIS A 171 15.31 20.01 -5.58
C HIS A 171 15.43 18.61 -4.99
N TYR A 172 14.57 17.66 -5.38
CA TYR A 172 14.67 16.28 -4.92
C TYR A 172 15.91 15.56 -5.45
N ALA A 173 16.41 15.92 -6.63
CA ALA A 173 17.65 15.35 -7.16
C ALA A 173 18.86 15.72 -6.28
N ASP A 174 18.83 16.90 -5.68
CA ASP A 174 19.81 17.35 -4.68
C ASP A 174 19.60 16.65 -3.33
N ILE A 175 18.37 16.66 -2.80
CA ILE A 175 18.03 16.06 -1.49
C ILE A 175 18.32 14.55 -1.47
N TRP A 176 18.04 13.85 -2.57
CA TRP A 176 18.20 12.40 -2.68
C TRP A 176 19.47 11.96 -3.41
N ARG A 177 20.44 12.86 -3.59
CA ARG A 177 21.70 12.56 -4.27
C ARG A 177 22.44 11.34 -3.71
N LYS A 178 22.29 11.05 -2.41
CA LYS A 178 22.91 9.87 -1.76
C LYS A 178 22.16 8.55 -2.02
N PHE A 179 20.91 8.62 -2.45
CA PHE A 179 20.00 7.47 -2.60
C PHE A 179 19.80 7.05 -4.05
N ILE A 180 19.93 8.00 -4.99
CA ILE A 180 19.74 7.77 -6.42
C ILE A 180 21.10 7.39 -7.04
N PRO A 181 21.21 6.23 -7.70
CA PRO A 181 22.43 5.87 -8.45
C PRO A 181 22.69 6.88 -9.58
N GLU A 182 23.96 7.23 -9.82
CA GLU A 182 24.38 8.22 -10.83
C GLU A 182 23.72 7.96 -12.20
N GLU A 183 23.68 6.69 -12.64
CA GLU A 183 23.09 6.29 -13.92
C GLU A 183 21.57 6.53 -14.01
N GLN A 184 20.89 6.75 -12.88
CA GLN A 184 19.47 7.03 -12.81
C GLN A 184 19.13 8.52 -12.72
N HIS A 185 20.10 9.41 -12.45
CA HIS A 185 19.84 10.83 -12.20
C HIS A 185 19.06 11.50 -13.34
N HIS A 186 19.42 11.24 -14.59
CA HIS A 186 18.72 11.83 -15.73
C HIS A 186 17.26 11.36 -15.83
N GLY A 187 17.00 10.07 -15.56
CA GLY A 187 15.62 9.54 -15.52
C GLY A 187 14.80 10.17 -14.39
N PHE A 188 15.45 10.36 -13.23
CA PHE A 188 14.85 11.02 -12.09
C PHE A 188 14.51 12.48 -12.36
N GLU A 189 15.42 13.28 -12.92
CA GLU A 189 15.13 14.69 -13.24
C GLU A 189 14.03 14.83 -14.31
N TYR A 190 13.96 13.86 -15.23
CA TYR A 190 12.96 13.85 -16.29
C TYR A 190 11.54 13.55 -15.78
N GLY A 191 11.38 12.70 -14.76
CA GLY A 191 10.06 12.21 -14.37
C GLY A 191 9.87 11.77 -12.92
N GLY A 192 10.90 11.88 -12.09
CA GLY A 192 10.85 11.50 -10.67
C GLY A 192 10.78 9.99 -10.42
N TRP A 193 11.09 9.18 -11.43
CA TRP A 193 11.13 7.72 -11.32
C TRP A 193 12.56 7.21 -11.52
N PHE A 194 12.90 6.11 -10.84
CA PHE A 194 14.22 5.47 -10.94
C PHE A 194 14.14 4.03 -10.39
N TYR A 195 15.24 3.28 -10.48
CA TYR A 195 15.39 2.01 -9.77
C TYR A 195 16.75 1.89 -9.10
N VAL A 196 16.83 1.04 -8.06
CA VAL A 196 18.08 0.68 -7.39
C VAL A 196 18.23 -0.84 -7.40
N GLU A 197 19.38 -1.34 -7.85
CA GLU A 197 19.73 -2.77 -7.71
C GLU A 197 20.17 -3.10 -6.29
N VAL A 198 19.20 -3.28 -5.39
CA VAL A 198 19.42 -3.58 -3.96
C VAL A 198 20.18 -4.89 -3.73
N ILE A 199 20.06 -5.84 -4.67
CA ILE A 199 20.96 -6.99 -4.77
C ILE A 199 21.52 -6.98 -6.20
N PRO A 200 22.78 -6.56 -6.40
CA PRO A 200 23.39 -6.42 -7.72
C PRO A 200 23.15 -7.62 -8.63
N ASN A 201 22.62 -7.38 -9.84
CA ASN A 201 22.27 -8.38 -10.84
C ASN A 201 21.27 -9.46 -10.39
N LYS A 202 20.51 -9.25 -9.30
CA LYS A 202 19.52 -10.21 -8.78
C LYS A 202 18.17 -9.58 -8.49
N LEU A 203 18.14 -8.45 -7.79
CA LEU A 203 16.91 -7.77 -7.37
C LEU A 203 17.06 -6.26 -7.51
N ALA A 204 16.07 -5.63 -8.14
CA ALA A 204 15.93 -4.19 -8.23
C ALA A 204 14.61 -3.73 -7.59
N VAL A 205 14.63 -2.56 -6.96
CA VAL A 205 13.44 -1.85 -6.46
C VAL A 205 13.19 -0.66 -7.37
N PHE A 206 11.98 -0.57 -7.91
CA PHE A 206 11.54 0.50 -8.81
C PHE A 206 10.73 1.52 -8.02
N SER A 207 11.25 2.74 -7.90
CA SER A 207 10.53 3.88 -7.35
C SER A 207 9.67 4.51 -8.43
N LEU A 208 8.36 4.25 -8.35
CA LEU A 208 7.37 4.81 -9.25
C LEU A 208 6.89 6.16 -8.72
N ASN A 209 6.96 7.19 -9.57
CA ASN A 209 6.19 8.41 -9.37
C ASN A 209 4.70 8.17 -9.67
N THR A 210 3.93 7.80 -8.65
CA THR A 210 2.49 7.54 -8.79
C THR A 210 1.63 8.81 -8.85
N LEU A 211 2.19 10.00 -8.62
CA LEU A 211 1.49 11.27 -8.85
C LEU A 211 1.14 11.50 -10.32
N TYR A 212 1.85 10.87 -11.25
CA TYR A 212 1.50 10.89 -12.67
C TYR A 212 0.39 9.90 -13.05
N PHE A 213 -0.03 9.06 -12.11
CA PHE A 213 -1.18 8.18 -12.27
C PHE A 213 -2.36 8.65 -11.42
N PHE A 214 -2.11 9.53 -10.44
CA PHE A 214 -3.08 9.97 -9.46
C PHE A 214 -4.18 10.81 -10.11
N ASP A 215 -5.43 10.36 -9.99
CA ASP A 215 -6.61 10.99 -10.62
C ASP A 215 -6.79 12.46 -10.20
N ARG A 216 -6.28 12.82 -9.03
CA ARG A 216 -6.38 14.16 -8.43
C ARG A 216 -5.25 15.10 -8.80
N ASN A 217 -4.25 14.63 -9.54
CA ASN A 217 -3.23 15.51 -10.08
C ASN A 217 -3.79 16.25 -11.30
N ALA A 218 -4.29 17.47 -11.08
CA ALA A 218 -4.88 18.30 -12.13
C ALA A 218 -3.89 18.73 -13.25
N ALA A 219 -2.58 18.53 -13.07
CA ALA A 219 -1.56 18.86 -14.07
C ALA A 219 -1.31 17.75 -15.10
N VAL A 220 -1.89 16.57 -14.90
CA VAL A 220 -1.76 15.42 -15.80
C VAL A 220 -3.13 14.89 -16.19
N ASP A 221 -3.15 14.09 -17.24
CA ASP A 221 -4.39 13.53 -17.79
C ASP A 221 -4.25 12.01 -17.89
N ASP A 222 -4.49 11.44 -19.08
CA ASP A 222 -4.39 10.01 -19.31
C ASP A 222 -2.94 9.47 -19.38
N CYS A 223 -2.82 8.15 -19.37
CA CYS A 223 -1.59 7.42 -19.64
C CYS A 223 -1.49 6.93 -21.10
N VAL A 224 -2.33 7.41 -22.02
CA VAL A 224 -2.40 6.98 -23.44
C VAL A 224 -1.64 7.93 -24.36
N GLN A 225 -1.72 9.23 -24.13
CA GLN A 225 -1.12 10.26 -24.98
C GLN A 225 0.39 10.37 -24.76
N PRO A 226 1.21 10.32 -25.83
CA PRO A 226 2.67 10.40 -25.71
C PRO A 226 3.24 11.67 -25.05
N SER A 227 2.46 12.76 -25.01
CA SER A 227 2.82 13.99 -24.31
C SER A 227 2.74 13.85 -22.79
N GLN A 228 1.82 13.03 -22.30
CA GLN A 228 1.52 12.88 -20.87
C GLN A 228 2.66 12.16 -20.14
N PRO A 229 3.01 12.61 -18.92
CA PRO A 229 4.08 11.99 -18.15
C PRO A 229 3.73 10.55 -17.74
N GLY A 230 2.46 10.24 -17.51
CA GLY A 230 1.98 8.89 -17.22
C GLY A 230 2.31 7.90 -18.35
N PHE A 231 2.07 8.28 -19.62
CA PHE A 231 2.48 7.48 -20.78
C PHE A 231 3.99 7.22 -20.80
N LYS A 232 4.79 8.29 -20.64
CA LYS A 232 6.26 8.22 -20.66
C LYS A 232 6.81 7.34 -19.55
N HIS A 233 6.20 7.39 -18.37
CA HIS A 233 6.53 6.55 -17.23
C HIS A 233 6.30 5.06 -17.55
N PHE A 234 5.11 4.70 -18.06
CA PHE A 234 4.84 3.31 -18.44
C PHE A 234 5.73 2.79 -19.57
N GLU A 235 6.13 3.66 -20.51
CA GLU A 235 7.11 3.30 -21.55
C GLU A 235 8.50 3.06 -20.96
N TRP A 236 8.94 3.90 -20.02
CA TRP A 236 10.18 3.66 -19.26
C TRP A 236 10.10 2.34 -18.50
N LEU A 237 9.04 2.12 -17.73
CA LEU A 237 8.83 0.91 -16.93
C LEU A 237 8.82 -0.33 -17.82
N ARG A 238 8.18 -0.26 -19.00
CA ARG A 238 8.17 -1.32 -20.01
C ARG A 238 9.58 -1.71 -20.42
N VAL A 239 10.39 -0.73 -20.79
CA VAL A 239 11.76 -0.94 -21.26
C VAL A 239 12.62 -1.50 -20.14
N GLN A 240 12.56 -0.93 -18.94
CA GLN A 240 13.37 -1.39 -17.82
C GLN A 240 13.01 -2.80 -17.37
N LEU A 241 11.71 -3.14 -17.23
CA LEU A 241 11.29 -4.49 -16.88
C LEU A 241 11.70 -5.52 -17.94
N GLN A 242 11.69 -5.13 -19.22
CA GLN A 242 12.19 -6.00 -20.29
C GLN A 242 13.69 -6.24 -20.16
N LEU A 243 14.49 -5.22 -19.84
CA LEU A 243 15.92 -5.37 -19.55
C LEU A 243 16.15 -6.26 -18.33
N MET A 244 15.36 -6.11 -17.27
CA MET A 244 15.44 -6.98 -16.08
C MET A 244 15.14 -8.43 -16.43
N ARG A 245 14.10 -8.70 -17.24
CA ARG A 245 13.81 -10.03 -17.76
C ARG A 245 14.99 -10.64 -18.52
N GLU A 246 15.57 -9.88 -19.44
CA GLU A 246 16.70 -10.33 -20.28
C GLU A 246 17.95 -10.64 -19.45
N ARG A 247 18.16 -9.90 -18.36
CA ARG A 247 19.25 -10.11 -17.40
C ARG A 247 18.93 -11.17 -16.33
N GLY A 248 17.68 -11.61 -16.23
CA GLY A 248 17.21 -12.50 -15.16
C GLY A 248 17.11 -11.84 -13.78
N VAL A 249 17.05 -10.52 -13.72
CA VAL A 249 16.88 -9.70 -12.51
C VAL A 249 15.39 -9.63 -12.16
N LYS A 250 15.06 -9.66 -10.87
CA LYS A 250 13.68 -9.51 -10.36
C LYS A 250 13.39 -8.07 -9.92
N ALA A 251 12.12 -7.72 -9.85
CA ALA A 251 11.69 -6.35 -9.55
C ALA A 251 10.67 -6.30 -8.41
N ILE A 252 10.89 -5.43 -7.44
CA ILE A 252 9.84 -4.91 -6.55
C ILE A 252 9.39 -3.56 -7.13
N LEU A 253 8.08 -3.35 -7.22
CA LEU A 253 7.53 -2.03 -7.54
C LEU A 253 7.14 -1.33 -6.24
N MET A 254 7.49 -0.06 -6.09
CA MET A 254 7.03 0.77 -4.98
C MET A 254 6.49 2.11 -5.49
N GLY A 255 5.56 2.69 -4.76
CA GLY A 255 5.04 4.03 -5.00
C GLY A 255 4.34 4.55 -3.75
N HIS A 256 3.85 5.79 -3.78
CA HIS A 256 3.10 6.33 -2.65
C HIS A 256 1.61 5.95 -2.75
N VAL A 257 0.89 6.59 -3.68
CA VAL A 257 -0.54 6.34 -3.93
C VAL A 257 -0.77 4.93 -4.51
N PRO A 258 -1.54 4.05 -3.85
CA PRO A 258 -1.82 2.69 -4.34
C PRO A 258 -2.83 2.67 -5.50
N PRO A 259 -2.86 1.60 -6.31
CA PRO A 259 -3.80 1.43 -7.43
C PRO A 259 -5.21 1.00 -6.96
N ALA A 260 -5.75 1.68 -5.94
CA ALA A 260 -7.10 1.40 -5.42
C ALA A 260 -8.16 1.79 -6.46
N ARG A 261 -9.13 0.88 -6.64
CA ARG A 261 -10.20 0.99 -7.65
C ARG A 261 -11.46 0.28 -7.16
N THR A 262 -12.23 0.97 -6.33
CA THR A 262 -13.58 0.54 -5.88
C THR A 262 -14.62 1.58 -6.31
N GLU A 263 -15.90 1.37 -5.98
CA GLU A 263 -16.96 2.33 -6.33
C GLU A 263 -16.82 3.64 -5.53
N SER A 264 -16.46 3.56 -4.25
CA SER A 264 -16.25 4.71 -3.36
C SER A 264 -14.88 5.37 -3.51
N LYS A 265 -13.84 4.63 -3.92
CA LYS A 265 -12.47 5.15 -3.99
C LYS A 265 -11.72 4.65 -5.22
N VAL A 266 -11.50 5.57 -6.15
CA VAL A 266 -10.59 5.43 -7.30
C VAL A 266 -9.45 6.41 -7.10
N LEU A 267 -8.22 5.90 -7.04
CA LEU A 267 -7.05 6.75 -6.85
C LEU A 267 -6.30 6.99 -8.16
N TRP A 268 -6.28 6.02 -9.07
CA TRP A 268 -5.56 6.19 -10.34
C TRP A 268 -6.52 6.49 -11.48
N GLU A 269 -6.09 7.32 -12.42
CA GLU A 269 -6.76 7.47 -13.70
C GLU A 269 -6.89 6.10 -14.40
N GLU A 270 -8.03 5.85 -15.02
CA GLU A 270 -8.41 4.52 -15.50
C GLU A 270 -7.42 3.97 -16.53
N SER A 271 -6.97 4.75 -17.50
CA SER A 271 -6.01 4.27 -18.51
C SER A 271 -4.64 3.94 -17.89
N CYS A 272 -4.23 4.66 -16.84
CA CYS A 272 -3.04 4.37 -16.06
C CYS A 272 -3.16 3.04 -15.30
N TRP A 273 -4.29 2.82 -14.62
CA TRP A 273 -4.58 1.55 -13.94
C TRP A 273 -4.59 0.36 -14.92
N GLN A 274 -5.20 0.54 -16.09
CA GLN A 274 -5.27 -0.46 -17.14
C GLN A 274 -3.88 -0.84 -17.69
N LYS A 275 -3.02 0.15 -17.95
CA LYS A 275 -1.63 -0.09 -18.35
C LYS A 275 -0.83 -0.78 -17.26
N TYR A 276 -0.98 -0.36 -16.00
CA TYR A 276 -0.31 -1.00 -14.88
C TYR A 276 -0.68 -2.48 -14.75
N ASN A 277 -1.98 -2.80 -14.74
CA ASN A 277 -2.48 -4.17 -14.66
C ASN A 277 -1.96 -5.02 -15.84
N LEU A 278 -1.94 -4.45 -17.06
CA LEU A 278 -1.38 -5.13 -18.23
C LEU A 278 0.13 -5.39 -18.07
N TRP A 279 0.91 -4.47 -17.51
CA TRP A 279 2.35 -4.67 -17.30
C TRP A 279 2.61 -5.72 -16.23
N LEU A 280 1.84 -5.70 -15.14
CA LEU A 280 1.87 -6.75 -14.12
C LEU A 280 1.61 -8.12 -14.75
N GLN A 281 0.60 -8.24 -15.62
CA GLN A 281 0.30 -9.48 -16.33
C GLN A 281 1.46 -9.90 -17.25
N GLN A 282 1.98 -8.97 -18.05
CA GLN A 282 3.03 -9.27 -19.02
C GLN A 282 4.35 -9.59 -18.34
N TYR A 283 4.67 -9.02 -17.18
CA TYR A 283 5.94 -9.19 -16.45
C TYR A 283 5.80 -10.00 -15.14
N ARG A 284 4.78 -10.85 -15.05
CA ARG A 284 4.54 -11.75 -13.88
C ARG A 284 5.69 -12.71 -13.54
N ASP A 285 6.67 -12.87 -14.43
CA ASP A 285 7.91 -13.63 -14.23
C ASP A 285 9.04 -12.81 -13.59
N VAL A 286 8.93 -11.47 -13.62
CA VAL A 286 9.94 -10.50 -13.15
C VAL A 286 9.51 -9.85 -11.84
N ILE A 287 8.25 -9.40 -11.77
CA ILE A 287 7.73 -8.61 -10.65
C ILE A 287 7.39 -9.54 -9.50
N ILE A 288 7.92 -9.25 -8.30
CA ILE A 288 7.80 -10.11 -7.12
C ILE A 288 6.87 -9.55 -6.04
N SER A 289 6.69 -8.23 -6.00
CA SER A 289 5.79 -7.53 -5.07
C SER A 289 5.54 -6.09 -5.51
N SER A 290 4.43 -5.51 -5.03
CA SER A 290 4.14 -4.08 -5.15
C SER A 290 3.81 -3.50 -3.77
N LEU A 291 4.48 -2.42 -3.37
CA LEU A 291 4.42 -1.86 -2.01
C LEU A 291 4.04 -0.36 -2.04
N TYR A 292 3.06 0.03 -1.22
CA TYR A 292 2.47 1.38 -1.22
C TYR A 292 2.18 1.90 0.21
N GLY A 293 1.88 3.20 0.31
CA GLY A 293 1.49 3.90 1.55
C GLY A 293 0.18 4.68 1.36
N HIS A 294 0.17 5.97 1.72
CA HIS A 294 -0.91 6.96 1.48
C HIS A 294 -2.20 6.77 2.30
N MET A 295 -2.67 5.53 2.42
CA MET A 295 -3.99 5.26 3.01
C MET A 295 -3.98 5.21 4.54
N ASN A 296 -2.79 5.21 5.16
CA ASN A 296 -2.58 5.13 6.62
C ASN A 296 -3.18 3.90 7.33
N ILE A 297 -3.81 2.97 6.61
CA ILE A 297 -4.40 1.72 7.10
C ILE A 297 -3.71 0.49 6.49
N ASP A 298 -3.61 -0.58 7.27
CA ASP A 298 -3.04 -1.86 6.82
C ASP A 298 -4.05 -2.65 5.95
N HIS A 299 -3.74 -2.80 4.67
CA HIS A 299 -4.55 -3.65 3.80
C HIS A 299 -3.80 -4.09 2.55
N PHE A 300 -4.48 -4.84 1.69
CA PHE A 300 -3.96 -5.27 0.41
C PHE A 300 -5.02 -5.23 -0.68
N LEU A 301 -4.57 -5.17 -1.92
CA LEU A 301 -5.38 -5.15 -3.12
C LEU A 301 -5.10 -6.38 -3.97
N LEU A 302 -6.17 -6.97 -4.51
CA LEU A 302 -6.10 -8.02 -5.52
C LEU A 302 -6.51 -7.44 -6.87
N ILE A 303 -5.54 -7.20 -7.73
CA ILE A 303 -5.75 -6.64 -9.07
C ILE A 303 -6.05 -7.79 -10.03
N ASP A 304 -7.23 -7.78 -10.65
CA ASP A 304 -7.71 -8.86 -11.51
C ASP A 304 -7.37 -8.61 -13.00
N THR A 305 -6.63 -9.51 -13.62
CA THR A 305 -6.27 -9.41 -15.04
C THR A 305 -7.44 -9.59 -16.00
N ASN A 306 -8.59 -10.11 -15.56
CA ASN A 306 -9.81 -10.15 -16.37
C ASN A 306 -10.49 -8.78 -16.51
N GLU A 307 -10.10 -7.81 -15.69
CA GLU A 307 -10.58 -6.42 -15.78
C GLU A 307 -9.74 -5.58 -16.73
N ILE A 308 -8.70 -6.17 -17.34
CA ILE A 308 -7.92 -5.53 -18.39
C ILE A 308 -8.81 -5.32 -19.61
N ASP A 309 -9.09 -4.07 -19.91
CA ASP A 309 -9.66 -3.64 -21.18
C ASP A 309 -8.55 -3.00 -22.03
N ILE A 310 -8.10 -3.74 -23.05
CA ILE A 310 -7.05 -3.28 -23.97
C ILE A 310 -7.51 -2.04 -24.76
N GLU A 311 -8.82 -1.86 -24.96
CA GLU A 311 -9.34 -0.65 -25.58
C GLU A 311 -9.16 0.54 -24.63
N ALA A 312 -9.49 0.42 -23.34
CA ALA A 312 -9.22 1.47 -22.35
C ALA A 312 -7.72 1.73 -22.12
N ALA A 313 -6.87 0.71 -22.30
CA ALA A 313 -5.41 0.85 -22.19
C ALA A 313 -4.74 1.57 -23.38
N GLY A 314 -5.43 1.71 -24.53
CA GLY A 314 -4.88 2.30 -25.76
C GLY A 314 -5.74 3.37 -26.42
N VAL A 315 -7.03 3.48 -26.08
CA VAL A 315 -7.93 4.46 -26.69
C VAL A 315 -8.13 5.59 -25.69
N VAL A 316 -7.98 6.82 -26.18
CA VAL A 316 -8.41 8.02 -25.44
C VAL A 316 -9.92 7.89 -25.24
N ALA A 317 -10.39 7.85 -24.00
CA ALA A 317 -11.81 7.83 -23.72
C ALA A 317 -12.44 9.13 -24.27
N GLU A 318 -13.08 9.06 -25.44
CA GLU A 318 -13.93 10.15 -25.94
C GLU A 318 -15.22 10.18 -25.09
N ASP A 319 -15.38 11.25 -24.32
CA ASP A 319 -16.64 11.74 -23.74
C ASP A 319 -17.34 10.89 -22.65
N GLU A 320 -16.61 10.44 -21.62
CA GLU A 320 -17.20 10.31 -20.28
C GLU A 320 -16.37 11.11 -19.27
N ILE A 321 -16.59 12.43 -19.22
CA ILE A 321 -16.24 13.24 -18.05
C ILE A 321 -17.14 12.73 -16.91
N ALA A 322 -16.73 11.66 -16.23
CA ALA A 322 -17.13 11.46 -14.86
C ALA A 322 -16.70 12.73 -14.11
N PRO A 323 -17.60 13.41 -13.40
CA PRO A 323 -17.19 14.58 -12.63
C PRO A 323 -16.08 14.15 -11.69
N ARG A 324 -14.88 14.76 -11.81
CA ARG A 324 -13.80 14.65 -10.83
C ARG A 324 -14.40 15.06 -9.49
N GLY A 325 -14.82 14.07 -8.71
CA GLY A 325 -15.53 14.28 -7.47
C GLY A 325 -14.54 14.87 -6.47
N THR A 326 -14.91 15.98 -5.84
CA THR A 326 -14.25 16.48 -4.63
C THR A 326 -14.58 15.53 -3.48
N LEU A 327 -14.01 14.33 -3.50
CA LEU A 327 -13.90 13.50 -2.31
C LEU A 327 -12.62 13.97 -1.63
N ASP A 328 -12.59 14.21 -0.33
CA ASP A 328 -11.32 14.54 0.35
C ASP A 328 -10.33 13.35 0.24
N ASP A 329 -9.02 13.66 0.18
CA ASP A 329 -7.96 12.64 0.19
C ASP A 329 -7.92 11.90 1.53
N GLU A 330 -8.31 12.60 2.58
CA GLU A 330 -8.26 12.13 3.95
C GLU A 330 -9.32 11.05 4.19
N LEU A 331 -8.84 9.88 4.59
CA LEU A 331 -9.70 8.76 4.95
C LEU A 331 -10.20 8.96 6.37
N SER A 332 -11.44 9.43 6.50
CA SER A 332 -12.18 9.25 7.75
C SER A 332 -12.42 7.76 8.00
N VAL A 333 -12.62 7.36 9.27
CA VAL A 333 -12.92 5.96 9.64
C VAL A 333 -14.12 5.42 8.86
N GLN A 334 -15.16 6.24 8.65
CA GLN A 334 -16.34 5.85 7.88
C GLN A 334 -16.02 5.62 6.39
N SER A 335 -15.21 6.50 5.78
CA SER A 335 -14.81 6.33 4.38
C SER A 335 -13.86 5.13 4.19
N ALA A 336 -12.98 4.88 5.16
CA ALA A 336 -12.15 3.70 5.20
C ALA A 336 -13.00 2.43 5.38
N ALA A 337 -14.02 2.47 6.24
CA ALA A 337 -14.94 1.37 6.45
C ALA A 337 -15.73 1.02 5.19
N GLU A 338 -16.34 2.01 4.53
CA GLU A 338 -17.05 1.81 3.25
C GLU A 338 -16.13 1.21 2.19
N TYR A 339 -14.91 1.74 2.05
CA TYR A 339 -13.89 1.20 1.13
C TYR A 339 -13.51 -0.26 1.44
N LEU A 340 -13.26 -0.59 2.71
CA LEU A 340 -12.92 -1.95 3.12
C LEU A 340 -14.09 -2.93 2.93
N GLU A 341 -15.34 -2.48 3.14
CA GLU A 341 -16.53 -3.28 2.85
C GLU A 341 -16.68 -3.58 1.36
N GLU A 342 -16.42 -2.61 0.48
CA GLU A 342 -16.43 -2.81 -0.98
C GLU A 342 -15.37 -3.84 -1.40
N LEU A 343 -14.15 -3.75 -0.85
CA LEU A 343 -13.10 -4.75 -1.08
C LEU A 343 -13.56 -6.15 -0.66
N ARG A 344 -14.18 -6.27 0.51
CA ARG A 344 -14.71 -7.55 0.99
C ARG A 344 -15.82 -8.09 0.09
N ASP A 345 -16.70 -7.22 -0.40
CA ASP A 345 -17.76 -7.58 -1.33
C ASP A 345 -17.19 -8.09 -2.65
N ASP A 346 -16.09 -7.53 -3.14
CA ASP A 346 -15.35 -8.07 -4.29
C ASP A 346 -14.69 -9.40 -3.98
N TRP A 347 -14.10 -9.56 -2.80
CA TRP A 347 -13.52 -10.83 -2.37
C TRP A 347 -14.56 -11.95 -2.21
N SER A 348 -15.82 -11.61 -1.89
CA SER A 348 -16.93 -12.56 -1.83
C SER A 348 -17.22 -13.22 -3.19
N LYS A 349 -16.81 -12.56 -4.29
CA LYS A 349 -16.99 -13.01 -5.69
C LYS A 349 -15.82 -13.88 -6.17
N LEU A 350 -14.76 -14.03 -5.37
CA LEU A 350 -13.60 -14.85 -5.72
C LEU A 350 -13.99 -16.33 -5.88
N PRO A 351 -13.36 -17.07 -6.81
CA PRO A 351 -13.68 -18.47 -7.02
C PRO A 351 -13.11 -19.36 -5.88
N LYS A 352 -13.76 -20.51 -5.59
CA LYS A 352 -13.41 -21.42 -4.46
C LYS A 352 -12.03 -22.13 -4.55
N PRO A 353 -11.14 -22.02 -3.54
CA PRO A 353 -9.81 -22.67 -3.45
C PRO A 353 -9.70 -24.19 -3.72
N GLU A 354 -10.73 -24.99 -3.44
CA GLU A 354 -10.69 -26.45 -3.65
C GLU A 354 -10.86 -26.92 -5.10
N LEU A 355 -11.38 -26.09 -6.00
CA LEU A 355 -11.56 -26.48 -7.41
C LEU A 355 -10.22 -26.59 -8.16
N TYR A 356 -9.08 -26.46 -7.47
CA TYR A 356 -7.78 -26.11 -8.04
C TYR A 356 -6.72 -27.23 -8.02
N SER A 357 -6.97 -28.38 -7.39
CA SER A 357 -5.99 -29.49 -7.32
C SER A 357 -6.13 -30.58 -8.40
N HIS A 358 -7.10 -30.45 -9.32
CA HIS A 358 -7.35 -31.47 -10.35
C HIS A 358 -7.37 -30.90 -11.77
N SER A 359 -6.22 -30.46 -12.25
CA SER A 359 -5.86 -30.66 -13.66
C SER A 359 -4.35 -30.63 -13.85
N GLU A 360 -3.70 -31.78 -13.64
CA GLU A 360 -2.76 -32.42 -14.57
C GLU A 360 -2.05 -33.59 -13.88
N SER A 361 -2.67 -34.75 -13.89
CA SER A 361 -1.96 -36.02 -13.75
C SER A 361 -2.47 -36.99 -14.81
N ALA A 362 -1.56 -37.28 -15.75
CA ALA A 362 -1.74 -38.25 -16.80
C ALA A 362 -1.89 -39.65 -16.18
N SER A 363 -3.08 -40.26 -16.32
CA SER A 363 -3.21 -41.72 -16.44
C SER A 363 -4.56 -42.08 -17.06
N GLY A 364 -4.53 -42.96 -18.06
CA GLY A 364 -5.66 -43.24 -18.93
C GLY A 364 -6.75 -44.11 -18.31
N LYS A 365 -8.00 -43.83 -18.69
CA LYS A 365 -9.02 -44.78 -19.16
C LYS A 365 -10.26 -44.03 -19.66
N PRO A 366 -10.87 -44.41 -20.79
CA PRO A 366 -12.00 -43.69 -21.35
C PRO A 366 -13.29 -44.18 -20.66
N ASN A 367 -14.03 -43.29 -20.01
CA ASN A 367 -15.39 -43.61 -19.62
C ASN A 367 -16.39 -42.52 -19.99
N LYS A 368 -17.60 -43.00 -20.28
CA LYS A 368 -18.56 -42.46 -21.25
C LYS A 368 -19.09 -41.05 -20.96
N LYS A 369 -19.23 -40.29 -22.05
CA LYS A 369 -19.98 -39.04 -22.20
C LYS A 369 -21.35 -39.09 -21.51
N LYS A 370 -21.60 -38.15 -20.58
CA LYS A 370 -22.93 -37.57 -20.35
C LYS A 370 -22.91 -36.10 -20.74
N LYS A 371 -23.58 -35.79 -21.85
CA LYS A 371 -23.90 -34.42 -22.27
C LYS A 371 -25.04 -33.90 -21.39
N GLY A 372 -24.90 -32.71 -20.83
CA GLY A 372 -26.05 -31.85 -20.55
C GLY A 372 -26.05 -31.07 -19.24
N LYS A 373 -25.31 -29.95 -19.19
CA LYS A 373 -25.83 -28.58 -18.91
C LYS A 373 -24.62 -27.64 -18.87
N LYS A 374 -24.54 -26.69 -19.82
CA LYS A 374 -23.60 -25.58 -19.77
C LYS A 374 -23.94 -24.73 -18.54
N GLY A 375 -23.26 -24.98 -17.42
CA GLY A 375 -23.16 -24.00 -16.35
C GLY A 375 -22.40 -22.78 -16.89
N LYS A 376 -22.88 -21.59 -16.56
CA LYS A 376 -22.15 -20.32 -16.80
C LYS A 376 -20.71 -20.50 -16.31
N GLY A 377 -19.75 -20.03 -17.11
CA GLY A 377 -18.32 -20.35 -16.98
C GLY A 377 -17.83 -20.16 -15.54
N LYS A 378 -17.36 -21.24 -14.92
CA LYS A 378 -16.62 -21.15 -13.66
C LYS A 378 -15.39 -20.28 -13.94
N GLN A 379 -15.36 -19.09 -13.36
CA GLN A 379 -14.19 -18.23 -13.43
C GLN A 379 -13.02 -18.99 -12.79
N LYS A 380 -11.90 -19.07 -13.52
CA LYS A 380 -10.71 -19.79 -13.07
C LYS A 380 -9.71 -18.80 -12.49
N LEU A 381 -8.89 -19.25 -11.55
CA LEU A 381 -7.77 -18.51 -10.95
C LEU A 381 -6.64 -18.12 -11.93
N GLY A 382 -6.81 -18.31 -13.23
CA GLY A 382 -5.73 -18.10 -14.22
C GLY A 382 -4.68 -19.22 -14.28
N GLY A 383 -4.66 -20.13 -13.30
CA GLY A 383 -3.76 -21.28 -13.25
C GLY A 383 -3.67 -21.84 -11.81
N PRO A 384 -2.73 -22.76 -11.54
CA PRO A 384 -2.56 -23.35 -10.20
C PRO A 384 -1.98 -22.36 -9.17
N TRP A 385 -1.43 -21.22 -9.60
CA TRP A 385 -0.76 -20.25 -8.74
C TRP A 385 -1.53 -18.94 -8.60
N ALA A 386 -2.82 -18.91 -8.98
CA ALA A 386 -3.62 -17.70 -8.99
C ALA A 386 -3.11 -16.60 -9.94
N GLU A 387 -2.50 -16.98 -11.09
CA GLU A 387 -1.90 -16.04 -12.06
C GLU A 387 -2.87 -15.05 -12.72
N ARG A 388 -4.17 -15.15 -12.43
CA ARG A 388 -5.16 -14.13 -12.79
C ARG A 388 -5.01 -12.86 -11.96
N TYR A 389 -4.48 -12.95 -10.74
CA TYR A 389 -4.44 -11.85 -9.80
C TYR A 389 -3.02 -11.32 -9.62
N HIS A 390 -2.92 -10.07 -9.21
CA HIS A 390 -1.70 -9.45 -8.71
C HIS A 390 -1.94 -8.87 -7.32
N LEU A 391 -0.91 -8.91 -6.48
CA LEU A 391 -0.96 -8.41 -5.12
C LEU A 391 -0.29 -7.04 -5.04
N ALA A 392 -0.97 -6.08 -4.42
CA ALA A 392 -0.37 -4.84 -3.95
C ALA A 392 -0.62 -4.71 -2.44
N LEU A 393 0.44 -4.48 -1.67
CA LEU A 393 0.38 -4.30 -0.23
C LEU A 393 0.40 -2.81 0.09
N VAL A 394 -0.50 -2.37 0.96
CA VAL A 394 -0.57 -1.00 1.45
C VAL A 394 -0.24 -1.03 2.93
N SER A 395 0.86 -0.38 3.30
CA SER A 395 1.34 -0.39 4.67
C SER A 395 0.70 0.74 5.49
N PRO A 396 0.45 0.52 6.80
CA PRO A 396 0.15 1.60 7.74
C PRO A 396 1.38 2.48 7.96
N SER A 397 1.18 3.56 8.69
CA SER A 397 2.06 4.74 8.63
C SER A 397 2.71 5.13 9.95
N ILE A 398 3.73 5.97 9.89
CA ILE A 398 4.35 6.55 11.09
C ILE A 398 3.51 7.68 11.67
N VAL A 399 2.80 8.44 10.83
CA VAL A 399 1.89 9.50 11.28
C VAL A 399 0.84 8.94 12.26
N PRO A 400 0.59 9.61 13.40
CA PRO A 400 -0.22 9.06 14.48
C PRO A 400 -1.75 9.14 14.23
N ASN A 401 -2.21 9.03 12.97
CA ASN A 401 -3.62 8.83 12.66
C ASN A 401 -4.13 7.53 13.30
N TYR A 402 -3.26 6.52 13.35
CA TYR A 402 -3.37 5.30 14.15
C TYR A 402 -2.14 5.17 15.04
N PHE A 403 -1.79 3.98 15.54
CA PHE A 403 -0.48 3.84 16.16
C PHE A 403 0.63 3.89 15.08
N PRO A 404 1.72 4.66 15.30
CA PRO A 404 2.86 4.69 14.40
C PRO A 404 3.38 3.29 14.13
N THR A 405 3.56 2.94 12.86
CA THR A 405 3.83 1.58 12.43
C THR A 405 4.96 1.48 11.41
N LEU A 406 5.75 0.40 11.51
CA LEU A 406 6.74 0.01 10.51
C LEU A 406 6.66 -1.49 10.24
N ARG A 407 7.10 -1.93 9.06
CA ARG A 407 7.02 -3.33 8.64
C ARG A 407 8.38 -3.87 8.23
N VAL A 408 8.75 -5.04 8.77
CA VAL A 408 9.96 -5.76 8.39
C VAL A 408 9.56 -7.01 7.63
N PHE A 409 9.93 -7.08 6.36
CA PHE A 409 9.66 -8.22 5.49
C PHE A 409 10.83 -9.19 5.47
N ASP A 410 10.51 -10.47 5.38
CA ASP A 410 11.43 -11.57 5.18
C ASP A 410 11.26 -12.15 3.77
N TYR A 411 12.35 -12.44 3.08
CA TYR A 411 12.35 -13.01 1.74
C TYR A 411 13.38 -14.13 1.58
N ASN A 412 13.10 -15.04 0.65
CA ASN A 412 13.89 -16.25 0.45
C ASN A 412 15.25 -15.93 -0.19
N ILE A 413 16.35 -16.17 0.53
CA ILE A 413 17.71 -15.99 0.03
C ILE A 413 18.40 -17.29 -0.41
N THR A 414 17.65 -18.38 -0.57
CA THR A 414 18.23 -19.68 -0.98
C THR A 414 19.03 -19.54 -2.28
N GLY A 415 20.32 -19.87 -2.22
CA GLY A 415 21.25 -19.75 -3.34
C GLY A 415 21.81 -18.34 -3.58
N LEU A 416 21.51 -17.38 -2.69
CA LEU A 416 22.00 -15.99 -2.70
C LEU A 416 22.82 -15.65 -1.43
N GLU A 417 23.18 -16.64 -0.62
CA GLU A 417 23.85 -16.46 0.68
C GLU A 417 25.24 -15.82 0.56
N ASN A 418 25.86 -15.96 -0.62
CA ASN A 418 27.16 -15.37 -0.96
C ASN A 418 27.03 -14.30 -2.06
N ALA A 419 25.82 -13.75 -2.29
CA ALA A 419 25.63 -12.66 -3.23
C ALA A 419 26.42 -11.42 -2.78
N VAL A 420 26.95 -10.66 -3.74
CA VAL A 420 27.59 -9.37 -3.46
C VAL A 420 26.52 -8.43 -2.90
N VAL A 421 26.79 -7.82 -1.75
CA VAL A 421 25.90 -6.84 -1.14
C VAL A 421 26.11 -5.46 -1.77
N TRP A 422 25.09 -4.62 -1.67
CA TRP A 422 25.10 -3.27 -2.26
C TRP A 422 26.30 -2.41 -1.83
N ALA A 423 26.64 -2.41 -0.54
CA ALA A 423 27.73 -1.62 0.00
C ALA A 423 29.10 -1.98 -0.61
N ASP A 424 29.34 -3.27 -0.86
CA ASP A 424 30.58 -3.75 -1.48
C ASP A 424 30.64 -3.37 -2.96
N TYR A 425 29.51 -3.50 -3.67
CA TYR A 425 29.40 -3.14 -5.08
C TYR A 425 29.65 -1.65 -5.32
N THR A 426 29.03 -0.78 -4.52
CA THR A 426 29.21 0.68 -4.64
C THR A 426 30.58 1.17 -4.21
N SER A 427 31.22 0.50 -3.25
CA SER A 427 32.60 0.82 -2.84
C SER A 427 33.63 0.53 -3.93
N GLU A 428 33.34 -0.41 -4.85
CA GLU A 428 34.23 -0.77 -5.97
C GLU A 428 34.02 0.13 -7.20
N VAL A 429 32.91 0.87 -7.28
CA VAL A 429 32.67 1.88 -8.32
C VAL A 429 33.30 3.20 -7.84
N PRO A 430 34.18 3.85 -8.62
CA PRO A 430 34.75 5.13 -8.21
C PRO A 430 33.62 6.18 -8.13
N MET A 431 33.16 6.47 -6.92
CA MET A 431 32.42 7.69 -6.66
C MET A 431 33.39 8.84 -6.92
N ILE A 432 33.10 9.69 -7.90
CA ILE A 432 33.82 10.94 -8.08
C ILE A 432 33.45 11.82 -6.89
N ASP A 433 34.28 11.75 -5.85
CA ASP A 433 34.26 12.70 -4.75
C ASP A 433 34.62 14.08 -5.32
N GLY A 434 33.69 15.02 -5.20
CA GLY A 434 33.84 16.40 -5.60
C GLY A 434 34.68 17.24 -4.62
N SER A 435 35.60 16.61 -3.89
CA SER A 435 36.51 17.30 -2.97
C SER A 435 37.94 16.77 -3.08
N ASP A 436 38.74 17.38 -3.95
CA ASP A 436 40.02 18.06 -3.62
C ASP A 436 40.83 18.42 -4.90
N ASP A 437 41.18 19.70 -4.97
CA ASP A 437 42.15 20.47 -5.77
C ASP A 437 42.58 20.10 -7.21
N GLY A 438 42.38 21.08 -8.11
CA GLY A 438 43.47 21.53 -9.00
C GLY A 438 43.20 21.65 -10.50
N MET A 439 42.22 22.45 -10.96
CA MET A 439 42.34 23.06 -12.29
C MET A 439 41.55 24.38 -12.42
N GLU A 440 42.27 25.46 -12.74
CA GLU A 440 41.73 26.81 -12.96
C GLU A 440 40.77 26.89 -14.16
N GLY A 441 39.58 27.46 -13.94
CA GLY A 441 38.58 27.84 -14.95
C GLY A 441 37.59 28.84 -14.34
N PRO A 442 37.06 29.82 -15.10
CA PRO A 442 36.92 31.20 -14.62
C PRO A 442 35.74 31.43 -13.66
N VAL A 443 36.06 32.16 -12.59
CA VAL A 443 35.17 32.74 -11.57
C VAL A 443 34.38 33.92 -12.13
N MET A 444 33.06 33.97 -11.88
CA MET A 444 32.23 35.18 -11.70
C MET A 444 30.90 34.82 -10.98
N PRO A 445 30.29 35.73 -10.21
CA PRO A 445 30.26 35.60 -8.75
C PRO A 445 28.90 35.22 -8.15
N GLU A 446 29.01 34.62 -6.97
CA GLU A 446 28.00 34.52 -5.92
C GLU A 446 27.65 35.93 -5.41
N SER A 447 26.39 36.35 -5.58
CA SER A 447 25.84 37.50 -4.88
C SER A 447 24.32 37.40 -4.72
N GLU A 448 23.94 37.31 -3.45
CA GLU A 448 22.69 37.79 -2.84
C GLU A 448 21.42 36.95 -2.99
N LEU A 449 21.23 36.09 -1.99
CA LEU A 449 19.96 35.96 -1.26
C LEU A 449 19.24 37.32 -1.16
N ARG A 450 18.16 37.48 -1.93
CA ARG A 450 17.10 38.45 -1.66
C ARG A 450 15.76 37.77 -1.85
N ASP A 451 15.13 37.51 -0.72
CA ASP A 451 13.75 37.88 -0.41
C ASP A 451 12.89 38.26 -1.63
N LEU A 452 12.03 37.33 -2.07
CA LEU A 452 10.88 37.66 -2.89
C LEU A 452 9.67 36.91 -2.31
N SER A 453 8.93 37.69 -1.53
CA SER A 453 7.52 37.52 -1.22
C SER A 453 6.70 37.18 -2.46
N VAL A 454 5.72 36.31 -2.23
CA VAL A 454 4.54 36.03 -3.03
C VAL A 454 3.93 37.32 -3.57
N ASP A 455 3.77 37.43 -4.89
CA ASP A 455 2.56 37.93 -5.57
C ASP A 455 2.77 37.95 -7.11
N GLU A 456 1.64 37.85 -7.83
CA GLU A 456 1.44 37.99 -9.29
C GLU A 456 1.57 36.73 -10.17
N LEU A 457 0.46 35.98 -10.21
CA LEU A 457 -0.02 35.34 -11.43
C LEU A 457 -0.31 36.43 -12.50
N PRO A 458 0.13 36.30 -13.76
CA PRO A 458 -0.32 37.22 -14.80
C PRO A 458 -1.73 36.85 -15.30
N ASP A 459 -2.61 37.83 -15.14
CA ASP A 459 -3.89 38.02 -15.82
C ASP A 459 -3.69 38.06 -17.34
N VAL A 460 -4.48 37.26 -18.08
CA VAL A 460 -4.56 37.33 -19.54
C VAL A 460 -5.94 37.84 -19.91
N GLY A 461 -6.02 39.18 -20.01
CA GLY A 461 -7.10 39.92 -20.65
C GLY A 461 -6.96 39.93 -22.17
N ASP A 462 -8.13 39.95 -22.81
CA ASP A 462 -8.43 39.99 -24.23
C ASP A 462 -7.65 41.01 -25.07
N GLU A 463 -7.38 40.66 -26.34
CA GLU A 463 -7.61 41.55 -27.48
C GLU A 463 -7.88 40.75 -28.78
N ASP A 464 -9.16 40.75 -29.16
CA ASP A 464 -9.76 41.02 -30.48
C ASP A 464 -9.20 40.37 -31.76
N THR A 465 -9.95 39.40 -32.34
CA THR A 465 -10.99 39.53 -33.37
C THR A 465 -10.49 39.82 -34.78
N ASP A 466 -10.71 38.85 -35.68
CA ASP A 466 -11.27 39.21 -36.98
C ASP A 466 -12.21 38.14 -37.56
N THR A 467 -13.33 38.68 -38.01
CA THR A 467 -14.61 38.10 -38.45
C THR A 467 -14.55 37.23 -39.72
N VAL A 468 -15.43 36.22 -39.83
CA VAL A 468 -16.36 36.04 -40.98
C VAL A 468 -17.62 35.29 -40.54
N GLU A 469 -18.77 35.93 -40.80
CA GLU A 469 -20.14 35.54 -40.43
C GLU A 469 -20.71 34.31 -41.13
N GLU A 470 -21.68 33.71 -40.43
CA GLU A 470 -22.61 32.66 -40.85
C GLU A 470 -23.44 33.01 -42.09
N SER A 471 -23.82 31.98 -42.85
CA SER A 471 -25.12 32.00 -43.55
C SER A 471 -25.90 30.70 -43.36
N LYS A 472 -27.08 30.89 -42.78
CA LYS A 472 -28.12 29.91 -42.42
C LYS A 472 -28.71 29.25 -43.67
N HIS A 473 -29.01 27.94 -43.60
CA HIS A 473 -30.19 27.41 -44.28
C HIS A 473 -30.92 26.31 -43.50
N LYS A 474 -32.18 26.63 -43.15
CA LYS A 474 -33.19 25.77 -42.53
C LYS A 474 -33.76 24.75 -43.53
N LYS A 475 -33.93 23.53 -43.01
CA LYS A 475 -35.01 22.53 -43.22
C LYS A 475 -35.91 22.66 -44.48
N HIS A 476 -35.94 21.59 -45.28
CA HIS A 476 -37.19 21.12 -45.90
C HIS A 476 -37.38 19.61 -45.74
N LYS A 477 -38.57 19.25 -45.22
CA LYS A 477 -39.14 17.89 -45.15
C LYS A 477 -39.51 17.42 -46.57
N GLY A 478 -39.10 16.20 -46.92
CA GLY A 478 -39.63 15.44 -48.06
C GLY A 478 -39.84 13.97 -47.67
N LYS A 479 -41.08 13.49 -47.79
CA LYS A 479 -41.55 12.15 -47.42
C LYS A 479 -41.35 11.14 -48.57
N LYS A 480 -41.07 9.89 -48.17
CA LYS A 480 -41.54 8.58 -48.70
C LYS A 480 -40.83 7.85 -49.87
N ASP A 481 -40.46 6.62 -49.50
CA ASP A 481 -40.59 5.34 -50.20
C ASP A 481 -39.68 5.01 -51.41
N LYS A 482 -38.70 4.10 -51.20
CA LYS A 482 -38.70 2.72 -51.76
C LYS A 482 -37.43 1.90 -51.41
N LYS A 483 -37.68 0.65 -51.00
CA LYS A 483 -36.76 -0.49 -50.84
C LYS A 483 -35.72 -0.61 -51.98
N LYS A 484 -34.44 -0.90 -51.64
CA LYS A 484 -33.77 -2.17 -51.97
C LYS A 484 -32.30 -2.27 -51.51
N LYS A 485 -31.99 -3.48 -51.02
CA LYS A 485 -30.72 -4.24 -51.07
C LYS A 485 -29.60 -3.92 -50.06
N LYS A 486 -29.54 -4.82 -49.06
CA LYS A 486 -28.38 -5.22 -48.27
C LYS A 486 -27.12 -5.37 -49.15
N GLY A 487 -26.16 -4.48 -48.96
CA GLY A 487 -24.74 -4.74 -49.19
C GLY A 487 -24.07 -4.90 -47.82
N LYS A 488 -23.41 -6.02 -47.58
CA LYS A 488 -22.59 -6.27 -46.38
C LYS A 488 -21.41 -5.30 -46.40
N GLY A 489 -21.55 -4.13 -45.79
CA GLY A 489 -20.40 -3.34 -45.34
C GLY A 489 -19.79 -4.05 -44.14
N LYS A 490 -18.56 -4.54 -44.26
CA LYS A 490 -17.74 -4.89 -43.10
C LYS A 490 -17.72 -3.63 -42.21
N LYS A 491 -18.07 -3.79 -40.93
CA LYS A 491 -17.72 -2.77 -39.92
C LYS A 491 -16.22 -2.50 -40.07
N PRO A 492 -15.75 -1.24 -40.02
CA PRO A 492 -14.33 -0.97 -39.90
C PRO A 492 -13.84 -1.74 -38.67
N LYS A 493 -12.71 -2.43 -38.81
CA LYS A 493 -11.99 -2.92 -37.62
C LYS A 493 -11.57 -1.65 -36.89
N HIS A 494 -11.96 -1.49 -35.62
CA HIS A 494 -11.39 -0.46 -34.77
C HIS A 494 -9.87 -0.63 -34.84
N ASP A 495 -9.20 0.41 -35.34
CA ASP A 495 -7.76 0.43 -35.48
C ASP A 495 -7.15 0.41 -34.07
N LYS A 496 -6.20 -0.50 -33.86
CA LYS A 496 -5.44 -0.59 -32.61
C LYS A 496 -4.66 0.71 -32.43
N ASP A 497 -4.61 1.23 -31.20
CA ASP A 497 -3.77 2.37 -30.88
C ASP A 497 -2.32 2.13 -31.36
N PRO A 498 -1.79 3.00 -32.23
CA PRO A 498 -0.41 2.86 -32.69
C PRO A 498 0.63 3.06 -31.57
N ASN A 499 0.26 3.68 -30.44
CA ASN A 499 1.18 3.99 -29.35
C ASN A 499 1.26 2.90 -28.27
N LEU A 500 0.29 1.99 -28.20
CA LEU A 500 0.31 0.89 -27.24
C LEU A 500 1.20 -0.28 -27.71
N VAL A 501 2.43 -0.32 -27.21
CA VAL A 501 3.36 -1.44 -27.42
C VAL A 501 3.20 -2.45 -26.29
N VAL A 502 2.39 -3.49 -26.50
CA VAL A 502 2.20 -4.56 -25.50
C VAL A 502 3.43 -5.49 -25.47
N PRO A 503 4.10 -5.64 -24.31
CA PRO A 503 5.20 -6.58 -24.16
C PRO A 503 4.79 -8.03 -24.44
N LEU A 504 5.78 -8.86 -24.80
CA LEU A 504 5.52 -10.29 -24.88
C LEU A 504 5.33 -10.87 -23.47
N PRO A 505 4.33 -11.75 -23.27
CA PRO A 505 4.17 -12.46 -22.01
C PRO A 505 5.31 -13.47 -21.83
N PRO A 506 5.56 -13.95 -20.60
CA PRO A 506 6.45 -15.09 -20.39
C PRO A 506 5.96 -16.30 -21.20
N ALA A 507 6.90 -17.17 -21.57
CA ALA A 507 6.58 -18.38 -22.30
C ALA A 507 5.53 -19.20 -21.53
N LYS A 508 4.58 -19.80 -22.25
CA LYS A 508 3.49 -20.60 -21.64
C LYS A 508 3.98 -21.81 -20.84
N SER A 509 5.19 -22.27 -21.11
CA SER A 509 5.86 -23.36 -20.40
C SER A 509 6.70 -22.90 -19.20
N SER A 510 6.95 -21.60 -19.05
CA SER A 510 7.70 -21.07 -17.93
C SER A 510 6.85 -21.08 -16.66
N PRO A 511 7.41 -21.46 -15.50
CA PRO A 511 6.74 -21.27 -14.22
C PRO A 511 6.50 -19.77 -13.97
N PRO A 512 5.52 -19.40 -13.13
CA PRO A 512 5.33 -18.01 -12.76
C PRO A 512 6.49 -17.50 -11.87
N GLY A 513 6.59 -16.18 -11.73
CA GLY A 513 7.65 -15.54 -10.94
C GLY A 513 7.50 -15.70 -9.42
N PRO A 514 8.45 -15.16 -8.64
CA PRO A 514 8.53 -15.35 -7.19
C PRO A 514 7.31 -14.89 -6.40
N ALA A 515 6.50 -13.97 -6.94
CA ALA A 515 5.22 -13.56 -6.35
C ALA A 515 4.18 -14.70 -6.27
N TYR A 516 4.30 -15.71 -7.13
CA TYR A 516 3.25 -16.72 -7.35
C TYR A 516 3.65 -18.10 -6.85
N SER A 517 4.92 -18.45 -7.04
CA SER A 517 5.44 -19.78 -6.74
C SER A 517 6.72 -19.63 -5.93
N PRO A 518 6.84 -20.35 -4.79
CA PRO A 518 8.01 -20.27 -3.91
C PRO A 518 9.32 -20.57 -4.65
N GLN A 519 10.20 -19.58 -4.67
CA GLN A 519 11.54 -19.65 -5.25
C GLN A 519 12.45 -18.61 -4.56
N PRO A 520 13.73 -18.50 -4.91
CA PRO A 520 14.56 -17.39 -4.41
C PRO A 520 13.90 -16.04 -4.71
N LEU A 521 13.98 -15.13 -3.74
CA LEU A 521 13.34 -13.81 -3.70
C LEU A 521 11.82 -13.81 -3.46
N THR A 522 11.17 -14.95 -3.26
CA THR A 522 9.78 -14.98 -2.78
C THR A 522 9.71 -14.35 -1.38
N ILE A 523 8.76 -13.43 -1.17
CA ILE A 523 8.47 -12.87 0.16
C ILE A 523 7.77 -13.94 0.99
N LEU A 524 8.33 -14.21 2.16
CA LEU A 524 7.91 -15.30 3.04
C LEU A 524 6.92 -14.83 4.09
N GLY A 525 7.13 -13.65 4.64
CA GLY A 525 6.32 -13.11 5.72
C GLY A 525 6.75 -11.69 6.07
N PHE A 526 6.04 -11.10 7.03
CA PHE A 526 6.50 -9.87 7.68
C PHE A 526 6.12 -9.85 9.16
N GLN A 527 6.84 -9.00 9.89
CA GLN A 527 6.49 -8.56 11.23
C GLN A 527 6.04 -7.10 11.15
N GLN A 528 4.85 -6.81 11.68
CA GLN A 528 4.34 -5.46 11.83
C GLN A 528 4.66 -4.97 13.24
N TYR A 529 5.31 -3.82 13.32
CA TYR A 529 5.72 -3.20 14.56
C TYR A 529 4.94 -1.91 14.78
N PHE A 530 4.39 -1.70 15.96
CA PHE A 530 3.64 -0.49 16.31
C PHE A 530 4.18 0.15 17.59
N ALA A 531 4.04 1.48 17.71
CA ALA A 531 4.34 2.22 18.93
C ALA A 531 3.03 2.56 19.64
N ASN A 532 2.76 1.92 20.78
CA ASN A 532 1.55 2.18 21.57
C ASN A 532 1.65 3.55 22.28
N LEU A 533 1.26 4.62 21.58
CA LEU A 533 1.34 5.98 22.08
C LEU A 533 0.49 6.21 23.33
N THR A 534 -0.65 5.52 23.47
CA THR A 534 -1.46 5.56 24.71
C THR A 534 -0.62 5.15 25.92
N TYR A 535 0.18 4.09 25.78
CA TYR A 535 1.07 3.60 26.84
C TYR A 535 2.32 4.47 27.00
N ILE A 536 2.96 4.86 25.89
CA ILE A 536 4.25 5.56 25.88
C ILE A 536 4.11 7.00 26.38
N ASN A 537 3.11 7.75 25.92
CA ASN A 537 2.90 9.14 26.36
C ASN A 537 2.60 9.19 27.87
N ASN A 538 1.88 8.21 28.41
CA ASN A 538 1.66 8.03 29.85
C ASN A 538 1.03 9.27 30.54
N ASP A 539 0.26 10.05 29.79
CA ASP A 539 -0.26 11.34 30.24
C ASP A 539 -1.74 11.28 30.68
N ILE A 540 -2.49 10.23 30.34
CA ILE A 540 -3.95 10.13 30.58
C ILE A 540 -4.32 8.72 31.10
N THR A 541 -4.97 8.64 32.26
CA THR A 541 -5.20 7.38 33.01
C THR A 541 -6.59 6.77 32.87
N GLU A 542 -7.52 7.38 32.13
CA GLU A 542 -8.90 6.87 32.02
C GLU A 542 -9.34 6.77 30.55
N LYS A 543 -9.86 5.59 30.18
CA LYS A 543 -10.42 5.30 28.85
C LYS A 543 -11.77 6.01 28.66
N THR A 544 -11.97 6.67 27.51
CA THR A 544 -13.29 7.07 27.00
C THR A 544 -13.57 6.28 25.71
N LYS A 545 -14.85 6.02 25.44
CA LYS A 545 -15.34 5.06 24.43
C LYS A 545 -15.80 5.71 23.12
N ASP A 546 -15.58 7.01 22.93
CA ASP A 546 -16.15 7.72 21.78
C ASP A 546 -15.02 8.04 20.79
N VAL A 547 -15.08 7.37 19.63
CA VAL A 547 -14.36 7.78 18.40
C VAL A 547 -15.34 8.67 17.63
N ASP A 548 -14.98 9.93 17.43
CA ASP A 548 -15.87 10.90 16.78
C ASP A 548 -16.03 10.63 15.28
N THR A 549 -17.22 10.95 14.76
CA THR A 549 -17.63 10.68 13.37
C THR A 549 -17.57 11.91 12.47
N GLU A 550 -16.88 12.96 12.90
CA GLU A 550 -16.73 14.22 12.17
C GLU A 550 -15.59 14.17 11.13
N ARG A 551 -15.50 15.20 10.29
CA ARG A 551 -14.46 15.35 9.24
C ARG A 551 -13.06 15.43 9.83
N TRP A 552 -12.95 15.96 11.05
CA TRP A 552 -11.72 16.05 11.83
C TRP A 552 -11.83 15.16 13.07
N ARG A 553 -10.75 14.49 13.44
CA ARG A 553 -10.65 13.62 14.61
C ARG A 553 -9.90 14.30 15.75
N ASP A 554 -10.63 14.55 16.82
CA ASP A 554 -10.07 15.00 18.10
C ASP A 554 -9.30 13.88 18.85
N GLY A 555 -9.41 12.64 18.38
CA GLY A 555 -8.83 11.44 19.01
C GLY A 555 -9.53 11.01 20.30
N LYS A 556 -9.28 9.76 20.72
CA LYS A 556 -9.92 9.10 21.88
C LYS A 556 -9.85 9.89 23.20
N TYR A 557 -8.94 10.85 23.28
CA TYR A 557 -8.68 11.67 24.45
C TYR A 557 -8.88 13.17 24.24
N GLY A 558 -9.40 13.64 23.10
CA GLY A 558 -9.41 15.07 22.73
C GLY A 558 -10.01 16.03 23.76
N ASP A 559 -11.08 15.62 24.45
CA ASP A 559 -11.73 16.40 25.51
C ASP A 559 -10.92 16.52 26.81
N LYS A 560 -9.85 15.74 26.97
CA LYS A 560 -9.10 15.61 28.23
C LYS A 560 -7.90 16.55 28.26
N LYS A 561 -7.58 16.97 29.48
CA LYS A 561 -6.43 17.85 29.77
C LYS A 561 -5.52 17.16 30.77
N PRO A 562 -4.26 16.87 30.42
CA PRO A 562 -3.32 16.28 31.36
C PRO A 562 -3.12 17.22 32.56
N LYS A 563 -3.19 16.65 33.78
CA LYS A 563 -3.12 17.39 35.05
C LYS A 563 -1.69 17.69 35.50
N SER A 564 -0.69 17.04 34.90
CA SER A 564 0.72 17.14 35.25
C SER A 564 1.60 17.43 34.02
N LYS A 565 2.88 17.77 34.26
CA LYS A 565 3.89 17.85 33.19
C LYS A 565 4.02 16.49 32.50
N PRO A 566 4.36 16.46 31.19
CA PRO A 566 4.51 15.21 30.47
C PRO A 566 5.56 14.31 31.11
N LYS A 567 5.25 13.00 31.24
CA LYS A 567 6.18 11.99 31.77
C LYS A 567 6.13 10.73 30.90
N PRO A 568 6.60 10.84 29.64
CA PRO A 568 6.60 9.70 28.74
C PRO A 568 7.49 8.57 29.27
N ARG A 569 7.10 7.33 28.95
CA ARG A 569 7.93 6.14 29.13
C ARG A 569 8.97 6.08 28.01
N ASP A 570 9.91 5.13 28.15
CA ASP A 570 10.89 4.85 27.11
C ASP A 570 10.17 4.44 25.81
N PHE A 571 10.50 5.11 24.72
CA PHE A 571 9.91 4.86 23.42
C PHE A 571 10.42 3.51 22.88
N ARG A 572 9.50 2.69 22.40
CA ARG A 572 9.83 1.45 21.70
C ARG A 572 8.70 1.07 20.75
N PHE A 573 9.06 0.42 19.66
CA PHE A 573 8.11 -0.36 18.90
C PHE A 573 7.98 -1.76 19.50
N GLU A 574 6.76 -2.29 19.47
CA GLU A 574 6.41 -3.66 19.85
C GLU A 574 5.83 -4.38 18.63
N ILE A 575 5.91 -5.70 18.58
CA ILE A 575 5.30 -6.47 17.49
C ILE A 575 3.77 -6.43 17.70
N GLU A 576 3.05 -5.91 16.71
CA GLU A 576 1.58 -5.98 16.67
C GLU A 576 1.14 -7.40 16.29
N TYR A 577 1.62 -7.86 15.14
CA TYR A 577 1.42 -9.23 14.67
C TYR A 577 2.54 -9.64 13.71
N SER A 578 2.66 -10.94 13.52
CA SER A 578 3.52 -11.51 12.49
C SER A 578 2.75 -12.53 11.66
N THR A 579 3.01 -12.55 10.36
CA THR A 579 2.33 -13.49 9.46
C THR A 579 2.76 -14.95 9.69
N TYR A 580 3.80 -15.20 10.49
CA TYR A 580 4.33 -16.55 10.74
C TYR A 580 3.55 -17.33 11.80
N ASP A 581 3.02 -16.63 12.80
CA ASP A 581 2.39 -17.19 13.99
C ASP A 581 0.90 -16.80 14.12
N ASP A 582 0.40 -16.04 13.15
CA ASP A 582 -1.02 -15.69 13.04
C ASP A 582 -1.87 -16.89 12.61
N LYS A 583 -2.47 -17.56 13.60
CA LYS A 583 -3.33 -18.73 13.39
C LYS A 583 -4.65 -18.43 12.69
N ILE A 584 -5.07 -17.15 12.63
CA ILE A 584 -6.34 -16.75 12.01
C ILE A 584 -6.10 -16.48 10.51
N TYR A 585 -5.00 -15.82 10.17
CA TYR A 585 -4.58 -15.66 8.79
C TYR A 585 -4.00 -16.94 8.20
N ASP A 586 -3.29 -17.76 8.96
CA ASP A 586 -2.73 -19.04 8.53
C ASP A 586 -2.06 -18.96 7.13
N LEU A 587 -1.21 -17.94 6.96
CA LEU A 587 -0.50 -17.70 5.70
C LEU A 587 0.81 -18.51 5.70
N PRO A 588 0.99 -19.48 4.79
CA PRO A 588 2.23 -20.25 4.70
C PRO A 588 3.38 -19.42 4.08
N ASP A 589 3.04 -18.45 3.25
CA ASP A 589 3.92 -17.51 2.57
C ASP A 589 3.09 -16.28 2.10
N LEU A 590 3.76 -15.27 1.55
CA LEU A 590 3.11 -14.09 0.97
C LEU A 590 2.91 -14.19 -0.55
N THR A 591 2.71 -15.41 -1.08
CA THR A 591 2.39 -15.57 -2.51
C THR A 591 0.97 -15.07 -2.82
N VAL A 592 0.75 -14.69 -4.08
CA VAL A 592 -0.58 -14.25 -4.58
C VAL A 592 -1.67 -15.26 -4.26
N LYS A 593 -1.38 -16.56 -4.38
CA LYS A 593 -2.36 -17.61 -4.05
C LYS A 593 -2.76 -17.56 -2.57
N SER A 594 -1.80 -17.42 -1.66
CA SER A 594 -2.05 -17.36 -0.21
C SER A 594 -2.96 -16.17 0.14
N PHE A 595 -2.71 -15.00 -0.45
CA PHE A 595 -3.57 -13.82 -0.28
C PHE A 595 -4.95 -13.96 -0.94
N VAL A 596 -5.05 -14.60 -2.10
CA VAL A 596 -6.35 -14.90 -2.72
C VAL A 596 -7.17 -15.86 -1.85
N ASP A 597 -6.52 -16.84 -1.24
CA ASP A 597 -7.16 -17.80 -0.32
C ASP A 597 -7.63 -17.09 0.98
N LEU A 598 -6.81 -16.17 1.53
CA LEU A 598 -7.17 -15.32 2.68
C LEU A 598 -8.34 -14.36 2.35
N ALA A 599 -8.26 -13.64 1.23
CA ALA A 599 -9.33 -12.76 0.75
C ALA A 599 -10.65 -13.52 0.55
N TYR A 600 -10.59 -14.69 -0.09
CA TYR A 600 -11.76 -15.55 -0.27
C TYR A 600 -12.41 -15.89 1.08
N ARG A 601 -11.64 -16.27 2.09
CA ARG A 601 -12.14 -16.56 3.45
C ARG A 601 -12.84 -15.35 4.07
N MET A 602 -12.24 -14.16 3.99
CA MET A 602 -12.83 -12.92 4.53
C MET A 602 -14.12 -12.51 3.80
N GLY A 603 -14.19 -12.73 2.49
CA GLY A 603 -15.36 -12.46 1.66
C GLY A 603 -16.54 -13.40 1.92
N GLN A 604 -16.34 -14.57 2.53
CA GLN A 604 -17.44 -15.48 2.85
C GLN A 604 -18.22 -15.04 4.09
N THR A 605 -19.55 -15.10 4.01
CA THR A 605 -20.44 -14.89 5.17
C THR A 605 -20.47 -16.14 6.05
N ALA A 606 -20.57 -15.97 7.38
CA ALA A 606 -20.64 -17.04 8.39
C ALA A 606 -21.77 -18.08 8.22
N LYS A 607 -22.67 -17.93 7.22
CA LYS A 607 -23.77 -18.87 6.91
C LYS A 607 -23.58 -19.70 5.65
N ALA A 608 -22.43 -19.60 4.98
CA ALA A 608 -22.10 -20.59 3.95
C ALA A 608 -21.91 -21.94 4.67
N THR A 609 -22.81 -22.90 4.39
CA THR A 609 -22.88 -24.21 5.04
C THR A 609 -21.50 -24.81 5.29
N SER A 610 -21.21 -25.11 6.55
CA SER A 610 -19.95 -25.65 7.11
C SER A 610 -19.40 -26.92 6.43
N ALA A 611 -20.13 -27.48 5.46
CA ALA A 611 -19.73 -28.62 4.66
C ALA A 611 -19.00 -28.24 3.35
N GLU A 612 -18.79 -26.95 3.05
CA GLU A 612 -18.35 -26.47 1.72
C GLU A 612 -17.01 -25.71 1.67
N LEU A 613 -16.22 -25.71 2.76
CA LEU A 613 -14.90 -25.08 2.89
C LEU A 613 -13.90 -26.05 3.56
N THR A 614 -13.34 -27.00 2.81
CA THR A 614 -12.22 -27.86 3.24
C THR A 614 -11.03 -27.74 2.27
N LEU A 615 -10.19 -26.73 2.46
CA LEU A 615 -8.95 -26.53 1.68
C LEU A 615 -7.84 -27.51 2.10
N PRO A 616 -6.80 -27.75 1.26
CA PRO A 616 -5.73 -28.66 1.60
C PRO A 616 -4.78 -28.01 2.62
N GLY A 617 -5.04 -28.29 3.90
CA GLY A 617 -4.23 -27.88 5.05
C GLY A 617 -5.13 -27.52 6.24
N GLY A 618 -5.32 -28.45 7.18
CA GLY A 618 -5.76 -28.17 8.56
C GLY A 618 -7.17 -27.57 8.81
N ASP A 619 -8.02 -28.35 9.48
CA ASP A 619 -9.21 -28.02 10.30
C ASP A 619 -9.84 -26.59 10.24
N ILE A 620 -10.53 -26.28 9.13
CA ILE A 620 -11.27 -25.01 8.88
C ILE A 620 -12.52 -24.82 9.76
N SER A 621 -13.03 -25.87 10.42
CA SER A 621 -14.28 -25.71 11.18
C SER A 621 -14.16 -24.69 12.31
N LYS A 622 -12.95 -24.53 12.88
CA LYS A 622 -12.68 -23.66 14.03
C LYS A 622 -12.66 -22.16 13.71
N ASP A 623 -12.37 -21.77 12.47
CA ASP A 623 -12.33 -20.35 12.07
C ASP A 623 -13.73 -19.81 11.75
N LEU A 624 -14.68 -20.71 11.48
CA LEU A 624 -16.09 -20.42 11.27
C LEU A 624 -16.91 -20.54 12.56
N ASP A 625 -16.30 -20.99 13.66
CA ASP A 625 -16.97 -21.12 14.95
C ASP A 625 -17.16 -19.73 15.59
N ASP A 626 -18.42 -19.46 15.94
CA ASP A 626 -18.93 -18.19 16.45
C ASP A 626 -18.21 -17.77 17.75
N ILE A 627 -17.83 -16.48 17.87
CA ILE A 627 -17.50 -15.90 19.19
C ILE A 627 -18.82 -15.66 19.93
N GLU A 628 -19.24 -16.65 20.71
CA GLU A 628 -20.20 -16.49 21.80
C GLU A 628 -19.86 -17.36 23.04
N GLU A 629 -18.74 -18.10 23.09
CA GLU A 629 -18.44 -19.03 24.20
C GLU A 629 -17.06 -18.96 24.89
N GLU A 630 -16.16 -18.00 24.62
CA GLU A 630 -14.81 -18.00 25.25
C GLU A 630 -14.37 -16.71 26.01
N ASP A 631 -15.25 -15.74 26.28
CA ASP A 631 -14.89 -14.54 27.08
C ASP A 631 -15.44 -14.55 28.53
N GLN A 632 -15.63 -15.73 29.11
CA GLN A 632 -15.75 -15.89 30.56
C GLN A 632 -14.66 -16.86 30.99
N ASP A 633 -13.70 -16.34 31.74
CA ASP A 633 -12.56 -17.02 32.36
C ASP A 633 -11.25 -16.93 31.56
N GLU A 634 -10.51 -15.82 31.75
CA GLU A 634 -9.08 -15.86 32.10
C GLU A 634 -8.56 -14.45 32.54
N ASP A 635 -8.60 -14.28 33.86
CA ASP A 635 -7.66 -13.63 34.78
C ASP A 635 -7.27 -12.13 34.69
N LEU A 636 -7.94 -11.38 35.58
CA LEU A 636 -7.34 -10.33 36.41
C LEU A 636 -6.21 -10.89 37.30
N ILE A 637 -4.96 -10.55 37.02
CA ILE A 637 -3.84 -10.73 37.96
C ILE A 637 -3.68 -9.43 38.76
N GLN A 638 -4.04 -9.45 40.04
CA GLN A 638 -3.59 -8.46 41.02
C GLN A 638 -3.13 -9.13 42.31
N TYR A 639 -1.91 -8.78 42.71
CA TYR A 639 -1.19 -9.30 43.88
C TYR A 639 -1.78 -8.84 45.23
N GLU A 640 -1.98 -9.83 46.11
CA GLU A 640 -1.88 -9.88 47.59
C GLU A 640 -2.37 -8.71 48.49
N SER A 641 -3.26 -9.03 49.45
CA SER A 641 -2.88 -9.17 50.88
C SER A 641 -4.06 -9.61 51.79
N ASN A 642 -3.75 -10.50 52.74
CA ASN A 642 -4.57 -11.12 53.80
C ASN A 642 -5.50 -10.18 54.61
N THR A 643 -6.65 -10.72 55.10
CA THR A 643 -6.87 -11.15 56.51
C THR A 643 -8.31 -11.64 56.74
N ASP A 644 -8.39 -12.80 57.41
CA ASP A 644 -9.42 -13.40 58.28
C ASP A 644 -10.70 -12.61 58.65
N ASP A 645 -11.87 -13.27 58.57
CA ASP A 645 -12.67 -13.73 59.73
C ASP A 645 -14.14 -14.03 59.36
N GLU A 646 -14.48 -15.31 59.53
CA GLU A 646 -15.64 -15.95 60.18
C GLU A 646 -17.09 -15.37 60.22
N GLU A 647 -18.01 -16.34 60.19
CA GLU A 647 -19.41 -16.42 60.70
C GLU A 647 -20.56 -15.85 59.84
N GLU A 648 -21.49 -16.66 59.29
CA GLU A 648 -22.50 -17.57 59.88
C GLU A 648 -23.88 -16.88 59.94
N PHE A 649 -24.85 -17.40 59.16
CA PHE A 649 -26.26 -17.71 59.51
C PHE A 649 -27.14 -17.86 58.25
N ASP A 650 -27.55 -19.10 57.95
CA ASP A 650 -28.92 -19.62 58.13
C ASP A 650 -30.10 -18.63 57.95
N GLU A 651 -31.24 -18.99 57.36
CA GLU A 651 -31.80 -20.29 57.01
C GLU A 651 -33.10 -20.02 56.22
N ASP A 652 -33.59 -21.10 55.60
CA ASP A 652 -35.01 -21.46 55.51
C ASP A 652 -35.91 -21.05 54.34
N ALA A 653 -36.15 -22.11 53.55
CA ALA A 653 -37.45 -22.81 53.44
C ALA A 653 -38.34 -22.40 52.25
N GLU A 654 -38.95 -23.33 51.51
CA GLU A 654 -39.00 -24.79 51.61
C GLU A 654 -39.64 -25.32 50.30
N ASN A 655 -39.24 -26.55 49.95
CA ASN A 655 -40.01 -27.62 49.31
C ASN A 655 -40.56 -27.43 47.89
N ASP A 656 -40.03 -28.18 46.91
CA ASP A 656 -40.30 -29.62 46.61
C ASP A 656 -41.68 -29.79 45.95
N GLU A 657 -41.89 -30.57 44.89
CA GLU A 657 -41.09 -31.59 44.24
C GLU A 657 -41.71 -31.85 42.85
N SER A 658 -40.88 -32.45 41.99
CA SER A 658 -41.15 -33.29 40.82
C SER A 658 -42.58 -33.75 40.52
N ASP A 659 -43.00 -33.73 39.25
CA ASP A 659 -42.88 -34.92 38.36
C ASP A 659 -43.48 -34.67 36.97
N ASP A 660 -42.57 -34.70 36.01
CA ASP A 660 -42.55 -35.35 34.70
C ASP A 660 -43.78 -35.99 34.00
N VAL A 661 -43.58 -36.12 32.68
CA VAL A 661 -44.20 -37.02 31.66
C VAL A 661 -45.54 -36.67 30.96
N GLU A 662 -45.36 -36.23 29.70
CA GLU A 662 -45.94 -36.75 28.44
C GLU A 662 -47.34 -36.39 27.88
N ALA A 663 -47.25 -36.08 26.58
CA ALA A 663 -48.08 -36.54 25.46
C ALA A 663 -49.34 -35.75 25.04
N GLU A 664 -49.07 -34.89 24.04
CA GLU A 664 -49.70 -34.84 22.71
C GLU A 664 -51.20 -34.48 22.52
N LYS A 665 -51.34 -33.41 21.70
CA LYS A 665 -52.32 -33.18 20.61
C LYS A 665 -53.77 -32.86 20.99
N LYS A 666 -54.16 -31.59 20.73
CA LYS A 666 -55.02 -31.24 19.56
C LYS A 666 -55.34 -29.73 19.42
N LYS A 667 -54.99 -29.24 18.22
CA LYS A 667 -55.80 -28.43 17.28
C LYS A 667 -56.42 -27.07 17.70
N LYS A 668 -55.93 -26.06 16.97
CA LYS A 668 -56.65 -25.07 16.13
C LYS A 668 -57.17 -23.76 16.78
N LYS A 669 -56.47 -22.69 16.34
CA LYS A 669 -56.97 -21.42 15.77
C LYS A 669 -57.81 -20.49 16.65
N GLY A 670 -57.15 -19.42 17.08
CA GLY A 670 -57.75 -18.09 17.31
C GLY A 670 -56.72 -17.00 16.98
N LYS A 671 -57.12 -16.05 16.13
CA LYS A 671 -56.32 -14.92 15.60
C LYS A 671 -56.27 -13.75 16.62
N LYS A 672 -55.24 -12.90 16.47
CA LYS A 672 -54.90 -11.63 17.15
C LYS A 672 -53.90 -11.86 18.30
N ASP A 673 -52.67 -11.35 18.31
CA ASP A 673 -52.18 -10.05 17.83
C ASP A 673 -50.81 -10.15 17.15
N LYS A 674 -50.69 -9.56 15.96
CA LYS A 674 -49.41 -9.25 15.31
C LYS A 674 -49.13 -7.77 15.55
N LYS A 675 -48.26 -7.45 16.52
CA LYS A 675 -47.44 -6.24 16.44
C LYS A 675 -46.18 -6.39 17.30
N LYS A 676 -45.05 -6.12 16.64
CA LYS A 676 -43.71 -5.79 17.17
C LYS A 676 -42.91 -6.90 17.88
N LYS A 677 -42.06 -7.56 17.08
CA LYS A 677 -40.64 -7.81 17.38
C LYS A 677 -39.98 -8.42 16.13
N LYS A 678 -39.71 -7.60 15.12
CA LYS A 678 -38.60 -7.88 14.18
C LYS A 678 -37.38 -7.22 14.82
N LYS A 679 -36.67 -7.95 15.70
CA LYS A 679 -35.25 -7.64 15.93
C LYS A 679 -34.56 -7.92 14.59
N LYS A 680 -33.90 -6.92 14.01
CA LYS A 680 -32.87 -7.15 12.99
C LYS A 680 -31.89 -8.14 13.64
N LYS A 681 -31.75 -9.36 13.11
CA LYS A 681 -30.59 -10.18 13.43
C LYS A 681 -29.42 -9.47 12.74
N ALA A 682 -28.54 -8.81 13.50
CA ALA A 682 -27.23 -8.40 13.01
C ALA A 682 -26.58 -9.63 12.35
N LYS A 683 -25.96 -9.47 11.19
CA LYS A 683 -25.24 -10.60 10.60
C LYS A 683 -23.99 -10.76 11.47
N LYS A 684 -23.77 -11.96 12.02
CA LYS A 684 -22.53 -12.25 12.75
C LYS A 684 -21.34 -12.11 11.78
N LEU A 685 -20.34 -11.33 12.19
CA LEU A 685 -19.13 -11.11 11.41
C LEU A 685 -18.26 -12.37 11.37
N ASN A 686 -17.54 -12.54 10.28
CA ASN A 686 -16.58 -13.62 10.11
C ASN A 686 -15.34 -13.30 10.97
N LYS A 687 -14.83 -14.27 11.76
CA LYS A 687 -13.67 -14.10 12.64
C LYS A 687 -12.44 -13.58 11.90
N THR A 688 -12.14 -14.12 10.72
CA THR A 688 -11.01 -13.68 9.88
C THR A 688 -11.19 -12.23 9.41
N TRP A 689 -12.43 -11.82 9.13
CA TRP A 689 -12.73 -10.44 8.73
C TRP A 689 -12.56 -9.45 9.89
N LEU A 690 -13.06 -9.78 11.08
CA LEU A 690 -12.88 -8.93 12.27
C LEU A 690 -11.40 -8.79 12.62
N HIS A 691 -10.64 -9.90 12.54
CA HIS A 691 -9.19 -9.89 12.73
C HIS A 691 -8.47 -9.00 11.72
N PHE A 692 -8.92 -9.02 10.45
CA PHE A 692 -8.42 -8.09 9.44
C PHE A 692 -8.73 -6.63 9.73
N LEU A 693 -9.95 -6.30 10.14
CA LEU A 693 -10.31 -4.94 10.50
C LEU A 693 -9.49 -4.41 11.69
N LYS A 694 -9.20 -5.26 12.66
CA LYS A 694 -8.36 -4.91 13.81
C LYS A 694 -6.97 -4.45 13.37
N HIS A 695 -6.31 -5.24 12.53
CA HIS A 695 -4.98 -4.90 12.01
C HIS A 695 -5.02 -3.73 11.02
N ALA A 696 -6.10 -3.60 10.23
CA ALA A 696 -6.28 -2.47 9.33
C ALA A 696 -6.19 -1.11 10.03
N PHE A 697 -6.70 -1.04 11.26
CA PHE A 697 -6.66 0.14 12.11
C PHE A 697 -5.62 0.04 13.23
N VAL A 698 -4.58 -0.80 13.06
CA VAL A 698 -3.45 -0.96 13.99
C VAL A 698 -3.89 -1.13 15.45
N SER A 699 -4.96 -1.90 15.66
CA SER A 699 -5.54 -2.20 16.98
C SER A 699 -5.98 -0.96 17.80
N THR A 700 -6.25 0.19 17.17
CA THR A 700 -6.70 1.40 17.89
C THR A 700 -8.22 1.48 18.07
N VAL A 701 -8.99 0.79 17.21
CA VAL A 701 -10.45 0.76 17.24
C VAL A 701 -10.91 -0.46 18.05
N ASP A 702 -11.84 -0.25 18.98
CA ASP A 702 -12.32 -1.31 19.87
C ASP A 702 -13.25 -2.29 19.10
N ASP A 703 -13.21 -3.58 19.48
CA ASP A 703 -13.97 -4.66 18.81
C ASP A 703 -15.49 -4.39 18.71
N ASP A 704 -16.08 -3.74 19.73
CA ASP A 704 -17.49 -3.39 19.75
C ASP A 704 -17.85 -2.37 18.67
N ASP A 705 -16.96 -1.42 18.40
CA ASP A 705 -17.14 -0.37 17.39
C ASP A 705 -16.99 -0.98 15.99
N LEU A 706 -15.97 -1.82 15.77
CA LEU A 706 -15.82 -2.59 14.54
C LEU A 706 -17.04 -3.48 14.27
N ARG A 707 -17.60 -4.12 15.30
CA ARG A 707 -18.85 -4.90 15.16
C ARG A 707 -20.04 -4.00 14.87
N GLY A 708 -20.11 -2.80 15.44
CA GLY A 708 -21.16 -1.83 15.20
C GLY A 708 -21.19 -1.34 13.76
N GLU A 709 -20.02 -0.96 13.25
CA GLU A 709 -19.85 -0.37 11.91
C GLU A 709 -20.01 -1.40 10.79
N PHE A 710 -19.51 -2.62 10.95
CA PHE A 710 -19.39 -3.61 9.86
C PHE A 710 -20.41 -4.78 9.90
N SER A 711 -21.52 -4.71 10.67
CA SER A 711 -22.46 -5.85 10.94
C SER A 711 -23.74 -6.01 10.11
#